data_AF-A0A8T2YQU7-F1
#
_entry.id   AF-A0A8T2YQU7-F1
#
_cell.length_a   1.000
_cell.length_b   1.000
_cell.length_c   1.000
_cell.angle_alpha   90.00
_cell.angle_beta   90.00
_cell.angle_gamma   90.00
#
_symmetry.space_group_name_H-M   'P 1'
#
loop_
_entity.id
_entity.type
_entity.pdbx_description
1 polymer ?
#
loop_
_entity_poly.entity_id
_entity_poly.type
_entity_poly.pdbx_seq_one_letter_code
_entity_poly.pdbx_strand_id
1 'polypeptide(L)'
;MSNLEPSGSQMLSRRPSRSAATTTFSLEVFDNEVVPSSLGSIAPVLRIAAEIEHERPRVAYLCRFYAFEKAHRLDPNSSGRGVRQFKTSLLQRLERDNNSSLASRVKKTDAREIESFYQQYYEHYVRALDQGEQADRAQLGKAYQTAGVLFEVLCAVNKTEKVEEVAPEIIAAARDVQEKKEIYAPFNILPLDSAGASQSIMQLEEVKAAVAALWNTRGLNWPTAFDPQRQKAGDLDLLDWLRAMFGFQRDNVRNQREHLILLLANKHIRLNPKPEPISKLDDRAVDEVMNKLFKNYKTWCKFLGRKHSLRLPQGQPEIQQRKILYMGLFLLIWGEAANVRFMPECLCYIFHNMAYELHGLLAGNVSIVTGENIKPSYGGDDEAFLRKVITPIYHVIEKEANKSKNGKASHSQWCNYDDLNEYFWSSDCFSLGWPMRDDGSFFISTRDVAMIIIAWSGVSILNIVQKDVLYQLSSIFITAACLRLLQSILDLVLNFPGFHKWKFTDVLRNVLKIIVSLAWAIILPLCYVHSFKVAPDKIKDLLSFFKEVKDIPALYLLAVAVYMLPNILAAALFIFPMLRRWIENSDWLIIRFLLWWSQVYFMDTQIWYSIFSTIYGGFAGAFDRLGEIRTLGMLRSRFQSLPGAFNTYLVPSDKKRKKGFSFSKRFSEVTASKRSEAAKFAQLWNEVICSFREEDLISDRKGLIS
;
A
#
# COMPACT_ATOMS: atom_id res chain seq x y z
N MET A 1 -21.95 6.45 74.61
CA MET A 1 -22.50 5.11 74.96
C MET A 1 -23.57 4.83 73.92
N SER A 2 -23.52 3.80 73.08
CA SER A 2 -22.88 2.50 73.22
C SER A 2 -22.59 1.89 71.83
N ASN A 3 -21.37 1.35 71.69
CA ASN A 3 -20.93 0.41 70.67
C ASN A 3 -21.82 -0.84 70.64
N LEU A 4 -21.90 -1.50 69.47
CA LEU A 4 -21.95 -2.96 69.31
C LEU A 4 -21.78 -3.34 67.81
N GLU A 5 -20.57 -3.74 67.43
CA GLU A 5 -20.35 -4.89 66.51
C GLU A 5 -20.61 -6.21 67.31
N PRO A 6 -20.60 -7.46 66.77
CA PRO A 6 -20.16 -7.96 65.44
C PRO A 6 -21.02 -9.10 64.82
N SER A 7 -20.69 -9.55 63.61
CA SER A 7 -20.32 -10.95 63.30
C SER A 7 -20.23 -11.20 61.79
N GLY A 8 -19.04 -11.66 61.36
CA GLY A 8 -18.78 -12.07 60.00
C GLY A 8 -19.08 -13.54 59.77
N SER A 9 -19.51 -13.87 58.55
CA SER A 9 -19.44 -15.21 57.98
C SER A 9 -18.84 -15.12 56.57
N GLN A 10 -17.71 -15.80 56.40
CA GLN A 10 -17.03 -15.98 55.12
C GLN A 10 -17.83 -16.92 54.20
N MET A 11 -18.13 -16.48 52.98
CA MET A 11 -18.40 -17.39 51.86
C MET A 11 -17.61 -16.96 50.62
N LEU A 12 -16.61 -17.79 50.31
CA LEU A 12 -15.90 -18.02 49.04
C LEU A 12 -16.40 -17.23 47.81
N SER A 13 -15.61 -16.24 47.38
CA SER A 13 -15.76 -15.60 46.06
C SER A 13 -15.28 -16.55 44.96
N ARG A 14 -16.23 -17.12 44.22
CA ARG A 14 -16.01 -17.86 42.98
C ARG A 14 -15.75 -16.84 41.86
N ARG A 15 -14.53 -16.83 41.31
CA ARG A 15 -14.14 -16.07 40.10
C ARG A 15 -15.18 -16.26 38.98
N PRO A 16 -15.78 -15.19 38.42
CA PRO A 16 -16.51 -15.28 37.18
C PRO A 16 -15.53 -15.36 35.99
N SER A 17 -15.83 -16.30 35.11
CA SER A 17 -15.14 -16.61 33.86
C SER A 17 -15.05 -15.40 32.93
N ARG A 18 -13.94 -15.31 32.19
CA ARG A 18 -13.54 -14.25 31.23
C ARG A 18 -14.43 -14.10 29.97
N SER A 19 -15.74 -14.24 30.07
CA SER A 19 -16.66 -14.23 28.91
C SER A 19 -17.74 -13.14 28.92
N ALA A 20 -17.65 -12.14 29.81
CA ALA A 20 -18.65 -11.08 29.95
C ALA A 20 -18.10 -9.64 29.80
N ALA A 21 -17.13 -9.45 28.89
CA ALA A 21 -16.55 -8.14 28.61
C ALA A 21 -16.79 -7.69 27.16
N THR A 22 -18.03 -7.78 26.67
CA THR A 22 -18.37 -7.39 25.28
C THR A 22 -19.63 -6.53 25.13
N THR A 23 -20.19 -5.96 26.20
CA THR A 23 -21.46 -5.20 26.09
C THR A 23 -21.48 -3.86 26.80
N THR A 24 -20.33 -3.19 26.91
CA THR A 24 -20.25 -1.75 27.22
C THR A 24 -19.27 -1.08 26.27
N PHE A 25 -19.55 -1.18 24.97
CA PHE A 25 -19.01 -0.23 24.00
C PHE A 25 -19.80 1.08 24.14
N SER A 26 -19.11 2.14 24.55
CA SER A 26 -19.66 3.46 24.79
C SER A 26 -20.50 3.96 23.61
N LEU A 27 -21.74 4.36 23.90
CA LEU A 27 -22.72 4.93 22.96
C LEU A 27 -22.25 6.23 22.27
N GLU A 28 -21.21 6.88 22.77
CA GLU A 28 -20.66 8.14 22.22
C GLU A 28 -19.79 7.96 20.96
N VAL A 29 -19.44 6.73 20.58
CA VAL A 29 -18.65 6.47 19.35
C VAL A 29 -19.54 6.45 18.09
N PHE A 30 -20.87 6.47 18.23
CA PHE A 30 -21.83 6.27 17.14
C PHE A 30 -22.22 7.53 16.37
N ASP A 31 -21.82 8.73 16.80
CA ASP A 31 -22.16 9.99 16.11
C ASP A 31 -21.37 10.24 14.82
N ASN A 32 -20.35 9.43 14.53
CA ASN A 32 -19.68 9.43 13.24
C ASN A 32 -20.06 8.16 12.50
N GLU A 33 -21.14 8.19 11.73
CA GLU A 33 -21.57 7.10 10.85
C GLU A 33 -20.46 6.76 9.84
N VAL A 34 -19.55 5.86 10.19
CA VAL A 34 -18.51 5.36 9.29
C VAL A 34 -19.20 4.47 8.26
N VAL A 35 -19.52 5.06 7.11
CA VAL A 35 -20.12 4.34 5.98
C VAL A 35 -19.09 3.33 5.44
N PRO A 36 -19.47 2.04 5.27
CA PRO A 36 -18.61 1.04 4.64
C PRO A 36 -18.13 1.51 3.25
N SER A 37 -16.90 1.19 2.87
CA SER A 37 -16.33 1.64 1.58
C SER A 37 -17.14 1.21 0.36
N SER A 38 -17.78 0.03 0.42
CA SER A 38 -18.68 -0.47 -0.63
C SER A 38 -19.97 0.36 -0.77
N LEU A 39 -20.32 1.18 0.22
CA LEU A 39 -21.50 2.03 0.26
C LEU A 39 -21.14 3.53 0.24
N GLY A 40 -19.94 3.90 -0.21
CA GLY A 40 -19.43 5.27 -0.17
C GLY A 40 -20.34 6.32 -0.83
N SER A 41 -21.16 5.93 -1.82
CA SER A 41 -22.13 6.80 -2.50
C SER A 41 -23.28 7.28 -1.59
N ILE A 42 -23.46 6.67 -0.41
CA ILE A 42 -24.51 7.01 0.55
C ILE A 42 -24.02 8.07 1.56
N ALA A 43 -22.71 8.17 1.78
CA ALA A 43 -22.13 9.11 2.73
C ALA A 43 -22.56 10.57 2.53
N PRO A 44 -22.67 11.10 1.29
CA PRO A 44 -23.19 12.45 1.07
C PRO A 44 -24.64 12.61 1.56
N VAL A 45 -25.49 11.61 1.36
CA VAL A 45 -26.91 11.63 1.77
C VAL A 45 -27.05 11.74 3.28
N LEU A 46 -26.27 10.94 4.03
CA LEU A 46 -26.30 10.96 5.50
C LEU A 46 -25.70 12.25 6.07
N ARG A 47 -24.66 12.78 5.44
CA ARG A 47 -24.08 14.07 5.82
C ARG A 47 -25.11 15.19 5.68
N ILE A 48 -25.81 15.24 4.54
CA ILE A 48 -26.89 16.21 4.31
C ILE A 48 -28.02 16.00 5.32
N ALA A 49 -28.41 14.75 5.60
CA ALA A 49 -29.43 14.47 6.60
C ALA A 49 -29.08 15.01 7.99
N ALA A 50 -27.83 14.87 8.43
CA ALA A 50 -27.36 15.42 9.70
C ALA A 50 -27.32 16.97 9.67
N GLU A 51 -26.95 17.56 8.55
CA GLU A 51 -26.94 19.02 8.39
C GLU A 51 -28.36 19.61 8.44
N ILE A 52 -29.35 19.00 7.79
CA ILE A 52 -30.72 19.54 7.76
C ILE A 52 -31.56 19.14 8.99
N GLU A 53 -31.05 18.26 9.86
CA GLU A 53 -31.80 17.70 11.00
C GLU A 53 -32.35 18.77 11.95
N HIS A 54 -31.59 19.84 12.17
CA HIS A 54 -31.99 20.93 13.05
C HIS A 54 -32.99 21.90 12.39
N GLU A 55 -32.96 22.03 11.06
CA GLU A 55 -33.88 22.90 10.31
C GLU A 55 -35.21 22.20 9.98
N ARG A 56 -35.13 20.96 9.47
CA ARG A 56 -36.26 20.14 9.04
C ARG A 56 -36.06 18.66 9.42
N PRO A 57 -36.46 18.25 10.64
CA PRO A 57 -36.27 16.88 11.12
C PRO A 57 -36.95 15.82 10.25
N ARG A 58 -38.13 16.13 9.68
CA ARG A 58 -38.83 15.19 8.78
C ARG A 58 -38.07 14.97 7.47
N VAL A 59 -37.48 16.00 6.88
CA VAL A 59 -36.70 15.85 5.64
C VAL A 59 -35.40 15.09 5.91
N ALA A 60 -34.75 15.32 7.06
CA ALA A 60 -33.60 14.53 7.51
C ALA A 60 -33.94 13.04 7.63
N TYR A 61 -35.10 12.72 8.22
CA TYR A 61 -35.61 11.35 8.29
C TYR A 61 -35.78 10.73 6.89
N LEU A 62 -36.41 11.45 5.95
CA LEU A 62 -36.59 10.97 4.57
C LEU A 62 -35.26 10.73 3.85
N CYS A 63 -34.25 11.58 4.08
CA CYS A 63 -32.91 11.39 3.54
C CYS A 63 -32.24 10.12 4.10
N ARG A 64 -32.37 9.86 5.41
CA ARG A 64 -31.87 8.61 6.05
C ARG A 64 -32.61 7.37 5.54
N PHE A 65 -33.91 7.49 5.33
CA PHE A 65 -34.72 6.40 4.79
C PHE A 65 -34.29 6.07 3.35
N TYR A 66 -34.13 7.09 2.51
CA TYR A 66 -33.59 6.93 1.16
C TYR A 66 -32.17 6.33 1.17
N ALA A 67 -31.31 6.77 2.09
CA ALA A 67 -29.97 6.19 2.29
C ALA A 67 -30.05 4.69 2.63
N PHE A 68 -30.97 4.28 3.49
CA PHE A 68 -31.21 2.88 3.83
C PHE A 68 -31.68 2.06 2.61
N GLU A 69 -32.64 2.56 1.84
CA GLU A 69 -33.09 1.89 0.60
C GLU A 69 -31.95 1.77 -0.42
N LYS A 70 -31.17 2.84 -0.62
CA LYS A 70 -30.02 2.86 -1.52
C LYS A 70 -28.96 1.84 -1.07
N ALA A 71 -28.72 1.72 0.24
CA ALA A 71 -27.84 0.68 0.80
C ALA A 71 -28.36 -0.72 0.52
N HIS A 72 -29.67 -0.94 0.62
CA HIS A 72 -30.29 -2.23 0.32
C HIS A 72 -30.15 -2.60 -1.17
N ARG A 73 -30.36 -1.64 -2.08
CA ARG A 73 -30.18 -1.86 -3.53
C ARG A 73 -28.74 -2.14 -3.92
N LEU A 74 -27.77 -1.49 -3.29
CA LEU A 74 -26.34 -1.65 -3.60
C LEU A 74 -25.75 -2.98 -3.13
N ASP A 75 -26.21 -3.51 -2.00
CA ASP A 75 -25.74 -4.81 -1.48
C ASP A 75 -26.89 -5.59 -0.83
N PRO A 76 -27.81 -6.20 -1.60
CA PRO A 76 -29.00 -6.86 -1.05
C PRO A 76 -28.67 -7.91 0.01
N ASN A 77 -27.58 -8.67 -0.21
CA ASN A 77 -27.14 -9.76 0.67
C ASN A 77 -26.27 -9.31 1.85
N SER A 78 -25.94 -8.02 1.95
CA SER A 78 -25.06 -7.46 2.99
C SER A 78 -23.72 -8.19 3.09
N SER A 79 -23.14 -8.50 1.91
CA SER A 79 -21.90 -9.27 1.74
C SER A 79 -20.66 -8.44 2.08
N GLY A 80 -20.72 -7.12 1.95
CA GLY A 80 -19.62 -6.20 2.24
C GLY A 80 -19.23 -6.16 3.73
N ARG A 81 -17.94 -6.01 4.00
CA ARG A 81 -17.41 -5.87 5.36
C ARG A 81 -18.11 -4.71 6.09
N GLY A 82 -18.78 -5.01 7.20
CA GLY A 82 -19.48 -4.01 8.03
C GLY A 82 -20.84 -3.54 7.50
N VAL A 83 -21.25 -3.96 6.30
CA VAL A 83 -22.52 -3.52 5.68
C VAL A 83 -23.74 -3.93 6.50
N ARG A 84 -23.76 -5.17 7.00
CA ARG A 84 -24.87 -5.66 7.81
C ARG A 84 -25.02 -4.86 9.11
N GLN A 85 -23.92 -4.61 9.80
CA GLN A 85 -23.91 -3.82 11.05
C GLN A 85 -24.40 -2.39 10.80
N PHE A 86 -23.90 -1.77 9.72
CA PHE A 86 -24.33 -0.44 9.30
C PHE A 86 -25.83 -0.37 9.00
N LYS A 87 -26.37 -1.29 8.18
CA LYS A 87 -27.80 -1.32 7.85
C LYS A 87 -28.68 -1.52 9.08
N THR A 88 -28.31 -2.44 9.97
CA THR A 88 -29.05 -2.68 11.21
C THR A 88 -29.05 -1.45 12.11
N SER A 89 -27.91 -0.77 12.24
CA SER A 89 -27.80 0.45 13.04
C SER A 89 -28.62 1.60 12.45
N LEU A 90 -28.58 1.78 11.12
CA LEU A 90 -29.36 2.81 10.44
C LEU A 90 -30.87 2.56 10.57
N LEU A 91 -31.29 1.29 10.47
CA LEU A 91 -32.69 0.90 10.68
C LEU A 91 -33.16 1.21 12.11
N GLN A 92 -32.36 0.86 13.12
CA GLN A 92 -32.68 1.17 14.53
C GLN A 92 -32.81 2.67 14.77
N ARG A 93 -31.97 3.48 14.11
CA ARG A 93 -32.07 4.94 14.17
C ARG A 93 -33.35 5.43 13.52
N LEU A 94 -33.71 4.92 12.34
CA LEU A 94 -34.97 5.26 11.66
C LEU A 94 -36.18 4.90 12.53
N GLU A 95 -36.20 3.75 13.19
CA GLU A 95 -37.30 3.37 14.09
C GLU A 95 -37.45 4.35 15.26
N ARG A 96 -36.34 4.82 15.83
CA ARG A 96 -36.33 5.80 16.93
C ARG A 96 -36.80 7.19 16.48
N ASP A 97 -36.28 7.65 15.34
CA ASP A 97 -36.49 9.01 14.84
C ASP A 97 -37.83 9.18 14.10
N ASN A 98 -38.54 8.09 13.78
CA ASN A 98 -39.78 8.17 13.00
C ASN A 98 -40.87 8.97 13.73
N ASN A 99 -41.14 8.66 15.01
CA ASN A 99 -42.24 9.32 15.74
C ASN A 99 -41.94 10.80 16.02
N SER A 100 -40.69 11.12 16.39
CA SER A 100 -40.27 12.51 16.65
C SER A 100 -40.24 13.35 15.36
N SER A 101 -39.79 12.77 14.25
CA SER A 101 -39.79 13.44 12.95
C SER A 101 -41.20 13.62 12.38
N LEU A 102 -42.12 12.67 12.59
CA LEU A 102 -43.52 12.80 12.19
C LEU A 102 -44.22 13.93 12.92
N ALA A 103 -43.98 14.08 14.22
CA ALA A 103 -44.57 15.15 15.03
C ALA A 103 -44.15 16.56 14.61
N SER A 104 -42.96 16.70 14.00
CA SER A 104 -42.41 17.97 13.51
C SER A 104 -42.74 18.27 12.05
N ARG A 105 -43.55 17.42 11.39
CA ARG A 105 -43.94 17.60 9.99
C ARG A 105 -44.90 18.78 9.81
N VAL A 106 -44.64 19.64 8.83
CA VAL A 106 -45.42 20.84 8.55
C VAL A 106 -46.49 20.60 7.48
N LYS A 107 -46.20 19.78 6.47
CA LYS A 107 -47.09 19.47 5.35
C LYS A 107 -47.89 18.18 5.58
N LYS A 108 -48.92 17.97 4.76
CA LYS A 108 -49.84 16.83 4.89
C LYS A 108 -49.19 15.49 4.53
N THR A 109 -48.33 15.46 3.53
CA THR A 109 -47.63 14.26 3.05
C THR A 109 -46.13 14.48 3.07
N ASP A 110 -45.36 13.38 3.04
CA ASP A 110 -43.91 13.48 3.06
C ASP A 110 -43.38 14.02 1.73
N ALA A 111 -44.03 13.69 0.59
CA ALA A 111 -43.72 14.28 -0.71
C ALA A 111 -43.82 15.81 -0.69
N ARG A 112 -44.92 16.36 -0.14
CA ARG A 112 -45.12 17.82 -0.07
C ARG A 112 -44.16 18.50 0.90
N GLU A 113 -43.74 17.81 1.96
CA GLU A 113 -42.75 18.33 2.92
C GLU A 113 -41.39 18.53 2.24
N ILE A 114 -40.88 17.50 1.56
CA ILE A 114 -39.59 17.60 0.87
C ILE A 114 -39.65 18.50 -0.37
N GLU A 115 -40.77 18.53 -1.09
CA GLU A 115 -41.00 19.44 -2.21
C GLU A 115 -40.91 20.91 -1.75
N SER A 116 -41.62 21.25 -0.67
CA SER A 116 -41.61 22.59 -0.09
C SER A 116 -40.23 22.98 0.44
N PHE A 117 -39.49 22.05 1.04
CA PHE A 117 -38.14 22.32 1.52
C PHE A 117 -37.14 22.48 0.36
N TYR A 118 -37.26 21.67 -0.70
CA TYR A 118 -36.41 21.78 -1.88
C TYR A 118 -36.54 23.14 -2.56
N GLN A 119 -37.77 23.64 -2.74
CA GLN A 119 -38.01 24.99 -3.29
C GLN A 119 -37.39 26.07 -2.42
N GLN A 120 -37.63 26.04 -1.11
CA GLN A 120 -37.04 26.98 -0.15
C GLN A 120 -35.51 26.95 -0.20
N TYR A 121 -34.92 25.74 -0.21
CA TYR A 121 -33.48 25.56 -0.27
C TYR A 121 -32.87 26.12 -1.56
N TYR A 122 -33.49 25.84 -2.70
CA TYR A 122 -33.02 26.30 -3.99
C TYR A 122 -33.09 27.83 -4.11
N GLU A 123 -34.16 28.47 -3.63
CA GLU A 123 -34.26 29.93 -3.64
C GLU A 123 -33.25 30.60 -2.69
N HIS A 124 -33.17 30.13 -1.45
CA HIS A 124 -32.35 30.77 -0.42
C HIS A 124 -30.86 30.48 -0.53
N TYR A 125 -30.47 29.30 -1.01
CA TYR A 125 -29.05 28.91 -1.06
C TYR A 125 -28.51 28.82 -2.48
N VAL A 126 -29.30 28.39 -3.48
CA VAL A 126 -28.78 28.29 -4.85
C VAL A 126 -28.91 29.62 -5.57
N ARG A 127 -30.12 30.18 -5.71
CA ARG A 127 -30.34 31.45 -6.43
C ARG A 127 -29.71 32.65 -5.73
N ALA A 128 -29.83 32.75 -4.40
CA ALA A 128 -29.28 33.89 -3.67
C ALA A 128 -27.75 33.91 -3.69
N LEU A 129 -27.09 32.75 -3.59
CA LEU A 129 -25.62 32.68 -3.69
C LEU A 129 -25.13 32.89 -5.12
N ASP A 130 -25.86 32.41 -6.14
CA ASP A 130 -25.51 32.59 -7.57
C ASP A 130 -25.57 34.07 -8.01
N GLN A 131 -26.35 34.91 -7.33
CA GLN A 131 -26.48 36.35 -7.59
C GLN A 131 -25.44 37.22 -6.85
N GLY A 132 -24.66 36.65 -5.93
CA GLY A 132 -23.66 37.40 -5.18
C GLY A 132 -22.40 37.68 -6.00
N GLU A 133 -21.94 38.93 -6.05
CA GLU A 133 -20.71 39.35 -6.75
C GLU A 133 -19.43 38.60 -6.28
N GLN A 134 -19.50 37.93 -5.13
CA GLN A 134 -18.37 37.24 -4.50
C GLN A 134 -18.82 35.95 -3.79
N ALA A 135 -19.63 35.14 -4.47
CA ALA A 135 -20.10 33.86 -3.94
C ALA A 135 -18.91 32.94 -3.57
N ASP A 136 -18.86 32.50 -2.31
CA ASP A 136 -17.88 31.50 -1.87
C ASP A 136 -18.17 30.19 -2.61
N ARG A 137 -17.34 29.87 -3.61
CA ARG A 137 -17.47 28.68 -4.47
C ARG A 137 -17.65 27.40 -3.66
N ALA A 138 -16.98 27.28 -2.51
CA ALA A 138 -17.10 26.09 -1.68
C ALA A 138 -18.51 25.94 -1.12
N GLN A 139 -19.14 27.06 -0.74
CA GLN A 139 -20.53 27.09 -0.27
C GLN A 139 -21.49 26.84 -1.43
N LEU A 140 -21.25 27.42 -2.61
CA LEU A 140 -22.10 27.24 -3.78
C LEU A 140 -22.05 25.79 -4.31
N GLY A 141 -20.85 25.20 -4.39
CA GLY A 141 -20.68 23.79 -4.77
C GLY A 141 -21.34 22.84 -3.77
N LYS A 142 -21.25 23.15 -2.47
CA LYS A 142 -21.99 22.44 -1.42
C LYS A 142 -23.51 22.58 -1.62
N ALA A 143 -24.00 23.78 -1.92
CA ALA A 143 -25.42 24.02 -2.15
C ALA A 143 -25.96 23.22 -3.36
N TYR A 144 -25.25 23.21 -4.49
CA TYR A 144 -25.60 22.38 -5.65
C TYR A 144 -25.55 20.88 -5.35
N GLN A 145 -24.56 20.42 -4.57
CA GLN A 145 -24.49 19.02 -4.14
C GLN A 145 -25.69 18.65 -3.27
N THR A 146 -26.03 19.49 -2.29
CA THR A 146 -27.17 19.28 -1.40
C THR A 146 -28.48 19.29 -2.17
N ALA A 147 -28.69 20.28 -3.05
CA ALA A 147 -29.86 20.36 -3.90
C ALA A 147 -30.01 19.11 -4.78
N GLY A 148 -28.91 18.63 -5.39
CA GLY A 148 -28.95 17.42 -6.21
C GLY A 148 -29.40 16.17 -5.43
N VAL A 149 -28.90 16.01 -4.20
CA VAL A 149 -29.32 14.88 -3.33
C VAL A 149 -30.76 15.04 -2.86
N LEU A 150 -31.18 16.25 -2.45
CA LEU A 150 -32.57 16.51 -2.06
C LEU A 150 -33.54 16.20 -3.21
N PHE A 151 -33.16 16.50 -4.45
CA PHE A 151 -33.95 16.14 -5.63
C PHE A 151 -34.01 14.62 -5.87
N GLU A 152 -32.90 13.88 -5.67
CA GLU A 152 -32.90 12.41 -5.72
C GLU A 152 -33.87 11.81 -4.67
N VAL A 153 -33.86 12.35 -3.45
CA VAL A 153 -34.75 11.91 -2.37
C VAL A 153 -36.21 12.27 -2.70
N LEU A 154 -36.49 13.48 -3.20
CA LEU A 154 -37.82 13.91 -3.65
C LEU A 154 -38.38 12.93 -4.69
N CYS A 155 -37.58 12.59 -5.71
CA CYS A 155 -37.98 11.63 -6.74
C CYS A 155 -38.28 10.25 -6.17
N ALA A 156 -37.53 9.79 -5.15
CA ALA A 156 -37.77 8.51 -4.51
C ALA A 156 -39.07 8.53 -3.68
N VAL A 157 -39.30 9.58 -2.90
CA VAL A 157 -40.51 9.74 -2.09
C VAL A 157 -41.76 9.82 -2.96
N ASN A 158 -41.71 10.57 -4.08
CA ASN A 158 -42.83 10.68 -5.01
C ASN A 158 -43.19 9.33 -5.66
N LYS A 159 -42.19 8.50 -5.98
CA LYS A 159 -42.42 7.13 -6.48
C LYS A 159 -43.11 6.26 -5.43
N THR A 160 -42.72 6.36 -4.17
CA THR A 160 -43.33 5.59 -3.06
C THR A 160 -44.75 6.03 -2.76
N GLU A 161 -45.03 7.34 -2.77
CA GLU A 161 -46.38 7.90 -2.55
C GLU A 161 -47.27 7.91 -3.81
N LYS A 162 -46.77 7.41 -4.96
CA LYS A 162 -47.47 7.40 -6.27
C LYS A 162 -47.98 8.78 -6.71
N VAL A 163 -47.19 9.82 -6.47
CA VAL A 163 -47.50 11.18 -6.94
C VAL A 163 -47.07 11.29 -8.41
N GLU A 164 -48.02 11.46 -9.33
CA GLU A 164 -47.77 11.39 -10.78
C GLU A 164 -47.06 12.64 -11.36
N GLU A 165 -47.22 13.82 -10.77
CA GLU A 165 -46.66 15.06 -11.34
C GLU A 165 -45.87 15.89 -10.33
N VAL A 166 -44.59 16.13 -10.64
CA VAL A 166 -43.72 17.12 -9.97
C VAL A 166 -43.92 18.46 -10.66
N ALA A 167 -44.01 19.55 -9.89
CA ALA A 167 -44.23 20.88 -10.47
C ALA A 167 -43.15 21.21 -11.53
N PRO A 168 -43.50 21.82 -12.67
CA PRO A 168 -42.57 22.11 -13.77
C PRO A 168 -41.41 23.02 -13.33
N GLU A 169 -41.65 23.90 -12.35
CA GLU A 169 -40.64 24.78 -11.74
C GLU A 169 -39.52 23.98 -11.04
N ILE A 170 -39.86 22.87 -10.39
CA ILE A 170 -38.91 22.01 -9.69
C ILE A 170 -38.09 21.20 -10.68
N ILE A 171 -38.71 20.77 -11.78
CA ILE A 171 -38.00 20.09 -12.87
C ILE A 171 -37.01 21.06 -13.55
N ALA A 172 -37.39 22.32 -13.73
CA ALA A 172 -36.49 23.35 -14.24
C ALA A 172 -35.33 23.63 -13.28
N ALA A 173 -35.60 23.78 -11.98
CA ALA A 173 -34.58 23.95 -10.95
C ALA A 173 -33.63 22.73 -10.89
N ALA A 174 -34.16 21.52 -10.99
CA ALA A 174 -33.35 20.31 -11.01
C ALA A 174 -32.45 20.21 -12.23
N ARG A 175 -32.90 20.67 -13.40
CA ARG A 175 -32.08 20.76 -14.61
C ARG A 175 -30.94 21.76 -14.43
N ASP A 176 -31.22 22.95 -13.90
CA ASP A 176 -30.20 23.95 -13.56
C ASP A 176 -29.17 23.40 -12.56
N VAL A 177 -29.64 22.73 -11.49
CA VAL A 177 -28.77 22.07 -10.51
C VAL A 177 -27.88 21.03 -11.19
N GLN A 178 -28.43 20.21 -12.09
CA GLN A 178 -27.69 19.16 -12.75
C GLN A 178 -26.60 19.71 -13.69
N GLU A 179 -26.91 20.76 -14.45
CA GLU A 179 -25.95 21.44 -15.34
C GLU A 179 -24.84 22.12 -14.53
N LYS A 180 -25.20 22.88 -13.49
CA LYS A 180 -24.24 23.62 -12.68
C LYS A 180 -23.46 22.75 -11.68
N LYS A 181 -23.98 21.58 -11.29
CA LYS A 181 -23.24 20.59 -10.48
C LYS A 181 -21.98 20.11 -11.18
N GLU A 182 -21.96 20.06 -12.52
CA GLU A 182 -20.74 19.73 -13.26
C GLU A 182 -19.72 20.87 -13.25
N ILE A 183 -20.19 22.13 -13.27
CA ILE A 183 -19.35 23.34 -13.19
C ILE A 183 -18.72 23.44 -11.80
N TYR A 184 -19.52 23.31 -10.74
CA TYR A 184 -19.07 23.38 -9.35
C TYR A 184 -18.59 22.03 -8.79
N ALA A 185 -18.11 21.14 -9.66
CA ALA A 185 -17.57 19.87 -9.22
C ALA A 185 -16.39 20.07 -8.25
N PRO A 186 -16.26 19.19 -7.23
CA PRO A 186 -15.08 19.20 -6.36
C PRO A 186 -13.80 19.00 -7.17
N PHE A 187 -12.77 19.77 -6.83
CA PHE A 187 -11.42 19.69 -7.39
C PHE A 187 -10.43 19.42 -6.24
N ASN A 188 -9.24 18.89 -6.54
CA ASN A 188 -8.26 18.62 -5.47
C ASN A 188 -7.50 19.89 -5.08
N ILE A 189 -6.92 20.58 -6.07
CA ILE A 189 -6.05 21.74 -5.92
C ILE A 189 -6.39 22.82 -6.95
N LEU A 190 -6.59 22.46 -8.21
CA LEU A 190 -6.81 23.42 -9.31
C LEU A 190 -8.26 23.38 -9.81
N PRO A 191 -9.01 24.50 -9.72
CA PRO A 191 -10.36 24.61 -10.26
C PRO A 191 -10.29 24.96 -11.76
N LEU A 192 -10.21 23.95 -12.61
CA LEU A 192 -10.01 24.13 -14.06
C LEU A 192 -11.31 24.45 -14.83
N ASP A 193 -12.43 24.55 -14.14
CA ASP A 193 -13.72 24.92 -14.71
C ASP A 193 -13.88 26.44 -14.85
N SER A 194 -14.90 26.87 -15.61
CA SER A 194 -15.16 28.28 -15.90
C SER A 194 -15.36 29.14 -14.64
N ALA A 195 -15.99 28.60 -13.60
CA ALA A 195 -16.19 29.30 -12.33
C ALA A 195 -14.95 29.25 -11.41
N GLY A 196 -13.91 28.52 -11.80
CA GLY A 196 -12.62 28.42 -11.10
C GLY A 196 -11.60 29.48 -11.50
N ALA A 197 -11.79 30.11 -12.66
CA ALA A 197 -10.84 31.04 -13.26
C ALA A 197 -10.50 32.25 -12.37
N SER A 198 -11.43 32.70 -11.52
CA SER A 198 -11.22 33.83 -10.61
C SER A 198 -10.40 33.50 -9.36
N GLN A 199 -10.12 32.22 -9.07
CA GLN A 199 -9.35 31.84 -7.89
C GLN A 199 -7.89 32.25 -8.00
N SER A 200 -7.29 32.65 -6.88
CA SER A 200 -5.91 33.17 -6.83
C SER A 200 -4.86 32.23 -7.41
N ILE A 201 -5.04 30.91 -7.26
CA ILE A 201 -4.11 29.91 -7.81
C ILE A 201 -4.13 29.87 -9.35
N MET A 202 -5.29 30.15 -9.95
CA MET A 202 -5.45 30.23 -11.41
C MET A 202 -4.96 31.57 -11.98
N GLN A 203 -4.68 32.55 -11.11
CA GLN A 203 -4.09 33.84 -11.51
C GLN A 203 -2.56 33.77 -11.67
N LEU A 204 -1.91 32.71 -11.19
CA LEU A 204 -0.48 32.49 -11.35
C LEU A 204 -0.12 32.22 -12.82
N GLU A 205 0.84 32.98 -13.36
CA GLU A 205 1.21 32.93 -14.78
C GLU A 205 1.82 31.56 -15.16
N GLU A 206 2.59 30.94 -14.27
CA GLU A 206 3.15 29.60 -14.48
C GLU A 206 2.07 28.51 -14.57
N VAL A 207 0.97 28.67 -13.83
CA VAL A 207 -0.18 27.75 -13.88
C VAL A 207 -0.95 27.97 -15.18
N LYS A 208 -1.22 29.22 -15.56
CA LYS A 208 -1.85 29.56 -16.85
C LYS A 208 -1.03 29.03 -18.03
N ALA A 209 0.29 29.19 -17.98
CA ALA A 209 1.21 28.70 -19.00
C ALA A 209 1.12 27.17 -19.17
N ALA A 210 1.12 26.43 -18.06
CA ALA A 210 0.98 24.97 -18.08
C ALA A 210 -0.41 24.53 -18.57
N VAL A 211 -1.49 25.18 -18.12
CA VAL A 211 -2.87 24.92 -18.59
C VAL A 211 -2.96 25.16 -20.10
N ALA A 212 -2.45 26.29 -20.60
CA ALA A 212 -2.46 26.63 -22.02
C ALA A 212 -1.70 25.59 -22.86
N ALA A 213 -0.59 25.05 -22.36
CA ALA A 213 0.15 23.99 -23.04
C ALA A 213 -0.66 22.68 -23.16
N LEU A 214 -1.44 22.32 -22.13
CA LEU A 214 -2.33 21.17 -22.15
C LEU A 214 -3.54 21.36 -23.08
N TRP A 215 -3.97 22.59 -23.32
CA TRP A 215 -5.07 22.91 -24.23
C TRP A 215 -4.68 22.89 -25.72
N ASN A 216 -3.40 22.75 -26.03
CA ASN A 216 -2.94 22.67 -27.40
C ASN A 216 -3.30 21.31 -28.03
N THR A 217 -4.52 21.17 -28.54
CA THR A 217 -5.05 19.96 -29.21
C THR A 217 -4.96 20.02 -30.74
N ARG A 218 -4.17 20.97 -31.28
CA ARG A 218 -4.00 21.14 -32.73
C ARG A 218 -3.47 19.85 -33.38
N GLY A 219 -4.07 19.45 -34.49
CA GLY A 219 -3.66 18.27 -35.26
C GLY A 219 -4.08 16.93 -34.66
N LEU A 220 -4.88 16.91 -33.58
CA LEU A 220 -5.39 15.67 -33.00
C LEU A 220 -6.72 15.25 -33.65
N ASN A 221 -6.78 13.99 -34.04
CA ASN A 221 -8.01 13.37 -34.56
C ASN A 221 -8.86 12.86 -33.39
N TRP A 222 -10.09 13.35 -33.28
CA TRP A 222 -11.02 12.96 -32.23
C TRP A 222 -12.01 11.88 -32.71
N PRO A 223 -12.40 10.92 -31.85
CA PRO A 223 -13.49 10.01 -32.16
C PRO A 223 -14.83 10.77 -32.32
N THR A 224 -15.59 10.50 -33.39
CA THR A 224 -16.85 11.21 -33.72
C THR A 224 -17.95 11.12 -32.66
N ALA A 225 -17.94 10.07 -31.84
CA ALA A 225 -18.93 9.87 -30.78
C ALA A 225 -18.52 10.47 -29.42
N PHE A 226 -17.29 10.98 -29.28
CA PHE A 226 -16.75 11.38 -27.99
C PHE A 226 -17.11 12.84 -27.65
N ASP A 227 -18.01 13.01 -26.68
CA ASP A 227 -18.40 14.30 -26.09
C ASP A 227 -18.60 15.45 -27.11
N PRO A 228 -19.58 15.32 -28.04
CA PRO A 228 -19.72 16.25 -29.17
C PRO A 228 -20.03 17.69 -28.75
N GLN A 229 -20.60 17.88 -27.56
CA GLN A 229 -20.94 19.20 -27.03
C GLN A 229 -19.68 19.93 -26.55
N ARG A 230 -18.86 19.29 -25.70
CA ARG A 230 -17.60 19.90 -25.23
C ARG A 230 -16.57 20.04 -26.33
N GLN A 231 -16.59 19.14 -27.32
CA GLN A 231 -15.74 19.28 -28.50
C GLN A 231 -16.10 20.53 -29.33
N LYS A 232 -17.40 20.81 -29.51
CA LYS A 232 -17.86 22.04 -30.19
C LYS A 232 -17.56 23.30 -29.40
N ALA A 233 -17.58 23.23 -28.07
CA ALA A 233 -17.24 24.34 -27.18
C ALA A 233 -15.72 24.63 -27.13
N GLY A 234 -14.88 23.66 -27.53
CA GLY A 234 -13.43 23.79 -27.44
C GLY A 234 -12.86 23.53 -26.04
N ASP A 235 -13.64 22.89 -25.16
CA ASP A 235 -13.32 22.67 -23.74
C ASP A 235 -12.57 21.35 -23.47
N LEU A 236 -11.92 20.80 -24.49
CA LEU A 236 -11.21 19.52 -24.42
C LEU A 236 -9.69 19.73 -24.52
N ASP A 237 -8.96 19.05 -23.64
CA ASP A 237 -7.50 19.13 -23.55
C ASP A 237 -6.80 17.83 -24.01
N LEU A 238 -5.47 17.83 -23.99
CA LEU A 238 -4.65 16.67 -24.35
C LEU A 238 -4.97 15.41 -23.54
N LEU A 239 -5.38 15.54 -22.28
CA LEU A 239 -5.68 14.38 -21.43
C LEU A 239 -7.10 13.86 -21.68
N ASP A 240 -8.06 14.71 -22.03
CA ASP A 240 -9.36 14.27 -22.54
C ASP A 240 -9.19 13.51 -23.87
N TRP A 241 -8.23 13.90 -24.71
CA TRP A 241 -7.90 13.14 -25.91
C TRP A 241 -7.32 11.75 -25.56
N LEU A 242 -6.38 11.68 -24.61
CA LEU A 242 -5.86 10.39 -24.13
C LEU A 242 -6.97 9.52 -23.54
N ARG A 243 -7.93 10.12 -22.82
CA ARG A 243 -9.13 9.42 -22.32
C ARG A 243 -9.93 8.82 -23.45
N ALA A 244 -10.24 9.61 -24.47
CA ALA A 244 -11.03 9.21 -25.62
C ALA A 244 -10.39 8.07 -26.40
N MET A 245 -9.06 8.10 -26.55
CA MET A 245 -8.34 7.11 -27.33
C MET A 245 -8.13 5.82 -26.55
N PHE A 246 -7.66 5.89 -25.30
CA PHE A 246 -7.20 4.74 -24.53
C PHE A 246 -8.21 4.21 -23.50
N GLY A 247 -9.33 4.89 -23.28
CA GLY A 247 -10.40 4.42 -22.39
C GLY A 247 -10.05 4.50 -20.90
N PHE A 248 -9.40 5.59 -20.48
CA PHE A 248 -9.09 5.86 -19.07
C PHE A 248 -10.33 6.35 -18.28
N GLN A 249 -10.33 6.17 -16.97
CA GLN A 249 -11.41 6.62 -16.09
C GLN A 249 -11.45 8.16 -15.99
N ARG A 250 -12.66 8.73 -16.00
CA ARG A 250 -12.86 10.20 -15.97
C ARG A 250 -12.22 10.87 -14.76
N ASP A 251 -12.36 10.27 -13.58
CA ASP A 251 -11.82 10.85 -12.34
C ASP A 251 -10.30 10.71 -12.25
N ASN A 252 -9.73 9.62 -12.78
CA ASN A 252 -8.28 9.48 -12.94
C ASN A 252 -7.71 10.60 -13.82
N VAL A 253 -8.36 10.86 -14.95
CA VAL A 253 -7.97 11.94 -15.87
C VAL A 253 -7.99 13.30 -15.21
N ARG A 254 -9.06 13.61 -14.45
CA ARG A 254 -9.14 14.86 -13.67
C ARG A 254 -8.00 14.99 -12.66
N ASN A 255 -7.73 13.93 -11.91
CA ASN A 255 -6.66 13.94 -10.89
C ASN A 255 -5.26 14.10 -11.51
N GLN A 256 -4.95 13.33 -12.57
CA GLN A 256 -3.64 13.40 -13.22
C GLN A 256 -3.43 14.69 -14.01
N ARG A 257 -4.51 15.32 -14.50
CA ARG A 257 -4.46 16.65 -15.11
C ARG A 257 -3.94 17.70 -14.14
N GLU A 258 -4.56 17.80 -12.96
CA GLU A 258 -4.11 18.73 -11.92
C GLU A 258 -2.65 18.45 -11.52
N HIS A 259 -2.30 17.17 -11.35
CA HIS A 259 -0.96 16.76 -10.98
C HIS A 259 0.09 17.16 -12.05
N LEU A 260 -0.17 16.91 -13.33
CA LEU A 260 0.76 17.26 -14.41
C LEU A 260 0.92 18.78 -14.54
N ILE A 261 -0.16 19.55 -14.43
CA ILE A 261 -0.12 21.02 -14.46
C ILE A 261 0.78 21.53 -13.33
N LEU A 262 0.59 21.03 -12.11
CA LEU A 262 1.40 21.42 -10.96
C LEU A 262 2.88 21.03 -11.13
N LEU A 263 3.18 19.84 -11.65
CA LEU A 263 4.57 19.42 -11.93
C LEU A 263 5.25 20.38 -12.92
N LEU A 264 4.56 20.72 -14.00
CA LEU A 264 5.08 21.62 -15.04
C LEU A 264 5.23 23.05 -14.53
N ALA A 265 4.21 23.61 -13.89
CA ALA A 265 4.24 24.97 -13.32
C ALA A 265 5.35 25.11 -12.27
N ASN A 266 5.50 24.12 -11.38
CA ASN A 266 6.55 24.13 -10.36
C ASN A 266 7.96 24.09 -10.95
N LYS A 267 8.18 23.39 -12.07
CA LYS A 267 9.47 23.39 -12.75
C LYS A 267 9.70 24.68 -13.54
N HIS A 268 8.66 25.18 -14.18
CA HIS A 268 8.70 26.42 -14.97
C HIS A 268 9.10 27.63 -14.13
N ILE A 269 8.50 27.82 -12.94
CA ILE A 269 8.83 28.95 -12.06
C ILE A 269 10.25 28.90 -11.48
N ARG A 270 10.85 27.70 -11.42
CA ARG A 270 12.20 27.48 -10.86
C ARG A 270 13.31 27.61 -11.89
N LEU A 271 12.98 27.85 -13.17
CA LEU A 271 13.98 28.00 -14.21
C LEU A 271 14.85 29.25 -13.99
N ASN A 272 16.16 29.08 -14.14
CA ASN A 272 17.15 30.15 -14.16
C ASN A 272 18.01 30.04 -15.41
N PRO A 273 18.06 31.06 -16.29
CA PRO A 273 17.30 32.31 -16.23
C PRO A 273 15.79 32.07 -16.35
N LYS A 274 15.01 33.02 -15.82
CA LYS A 274 13.54 32.98 -15.86
C LYS A 274 13.03 32.89 -17.31
N PRO A 275 11.88 32.23 -17.54
CA PRO A 275 11.31 32.10 -18.87
C PRO A 275 10.78 33.45 -19.38
N GLU A 276 11.06 33.75 -20.64
CA GLU A 276 10.56 34.95 -21.35
C GLU A 276 9.84 34.52 -22.64
N PRO A 277 8.51 34.71 -22.76
CA PRO A 277 7.58 35.27 -21.76
C PRO A 277 7.17 34.23 -20.70
N ILE A 278 6.90 34.69 -19.47
CA ILE A 278 6.45 33.83 -18.36
C ILE A 278 5.05 33.22 -18.60
N SER A 279 4.25 33.83 -19.47
CA SER A 279 2.91 33.35 -19.84
C SER A 279 2.93 32.13 -20.78
N LYS A 280 4.12 31.69 -21.24
CA LYS A 280 4.28 30.51 -22.09
C LYS A 280 5.13 29.46 -21.39
N LEU A 281 4.71 28.20 -21.48
CA LEU A 281 5.46 27.08 -20.91
C LEU A 281 6.78 26.91 -21.67
N ASP A 282 7.89 27.07 -20.94
CA ASP A 282 9.26 26.93 -21.43
C ASP A 282 9.63 25.45 -21.59
N ASP A 283 10.21 25.11 -22.75
CA ASP A 283 10.60 23.74 -23.10
C ASP A 283 11.60 23.13 -22.12
N ARG A 284 12.44 23.95 -21.46
CA ARG A 284 13.40 23.48 -20.45
C ARG A 284 12.70 22.81 -19.27
N ALA A 285 11.57 23.36 -18.82
CA ALA A 285 10.78 22.77 -17.74
C ALA A 285 10.14 21.44 -18.18
N VAL A 286 9.61 21.40 -19.39
CA VAL A 286 9.02 20.18 -19.99
C VAL A 286 10.07 19.08 -20.10
N ASP A 287 11.27 19.42 -20.57
CA ASP A 287 12.39 18.49 -20.71
C ASP A 287 12.89 17.95 -19.37
N GLU A 288 12.97 18.79 -18.35
CA GLU A 288 13.37 18.36 -17.02
C GLU A 288 12.37 17.35 -16.43
N VAL A 289 11.05 17.65 -16.50
CA VAL A 289 10.01 16.74 -16.03
C VAL A 289 10.03 15.45 -16.83
N MET A 290 10.09 15.52 -18.16
CA MET A 290 10.11 14.35 -19.03
C MET A 290 11.33 13.45 -18.75
N ASN A 291 12.52 14.03 -18.61
CA ASN A 291 13.73 13.27 -18.33
C ASN A 291 13.68 12.59 -16.97
N LYS A 292 13.09 13.25 -15.96
CA LYS A 292 12.91 12.68 -14.64
C LYS A 292 11.89 11.53 -14.65
N LEU A 293 10.73 11.75 -15.27
CA LEU A 293 9.65 10.77 -15.32
C LEU A 293 10.05 9.49 -16.06
N PHE A 294 10.77 9.63 -17.18
CA PHE A 294 11.15 8.50 -18.03
C PHE A 294 12.54 7.94 -17.78
N LYS A 295 13.24 8.37 -16.72
CA LYS A 295 14.58 7.86 -16.40
C LYS A 295 14.59 6.34 -16.26
N ASN A 296 13.69 5.79 -15.44
CA ASN A 296 13.60 4.35 -15.20
C ASN A 296 13.22 3.59 -16.47
N TYR A 297 12.24 4.09 -17.22
CA TYR A 297 11.83 3.50 -18.49
C TYR A 297 12.96 3.46 -19.53
N LYS A 298 13.74 4.54 -19.67
CA LYS A 298 14.91 4.59 -20.56
C LYS A 298 15.98 3.58 -20.14
N THR A 299 16.23 3.44 -18.83
CA THR A 299 17.16 2.44 -18.29
C THR A 299 16.68 1.02 -18.54
N TRP A 300 15.40 0.73 -18.31
CA TRP A 300 14.78 -0.58 -18.57
C TRP A 300 14.86 -0.95 -20.06
N CYS A 301 14.53 -0.03 -20.98
CA CYS A 301 14.70 -0.24 -22.42
C CYS A 301 16.16 -0.54 -22.79
N LYS A 302 17.11 0.20 -22.22
CA LYS A 302 18.55 -0.02 -22.45
C LYS A 302 19.00 -1.38 -21.94
N PHE A 303 18.53 -1.79 -20.75
CA PHE A 303 18.83 -3.09 -20.15
C PHE A 303 18.35 -4.24 -21.04
N LEU A 304 17.14 -4.15 -21.59
CA LEU A 304 16.58 -5.14 -22.52
C LEU A 304 17.10 -5.04 -23.95
N GLY A 305 18.03 -4.13 -24.25
CA GLY A 305 18.54 -3.91 -25.61
C GLY A 305 17.50 -3.39 -26.61
N ARG A 306 16.44 -2.73 -26.15
CA ARG A 306 15.34 -2.19 -26.97
C ARG A 306 15.45 -0.67 -27.11
N LYS A 307 15.04 -0.15 -28.27
CA LYS A 307 14.86 1.30 -28.46
C LYS A 307 13.59 1.74 -27.74
N HIS A 308 13.64 2.85 -27.02
CA HIS A 308 12.47 3.40 -26.35
C HIS A 308 11.41 3.92 -27.34
N SER A 309 10.13 3.86 -26.97
CA SER A 309 8.98 4.27 -27.80
C SER A 309 8.72 5.79 -27.80
N LEU A 310 9.52 6.58 -27.08
CA LEU A 310 9.44 8.04 -27.03
C LEU A 310 9.94 8.67 -28.35
N ARG A 311 9.08 8.75 -29.36
CA ARG A 311 9.41 9.28 -30.70
C ARG A 311 8.89 10.71 -30.85
N LEU A 312 9.81 11.66 -31.00
CA LEU A 312 9.49 13.08 -31.17
C LEU A 312 9.50 13.50 -32.65
N PRO A 313 8.60 14.41 -33.09
CA PRO A 313 8.60 14.95 -34.45
C PRO A 313 9.74 15.96 -34.66
N GLN A 314 9.99 16.36 -35.90
CA GLN A 314 11.04 17.33 -36.22
C GLN A 314 10.62 18.81 -35.98
N GLY A 315 9.31 19.10 -35.93
CA GLY A 315 8.79 20.47 -35.75
C GLY A 315 8.67 20.92 -34.28
N GLN A 316 9.17 22.12 -33.96
CA GLN A 316 9.22 22.64 -32.58
C GLN A 316 7.89 22.68 -31.79
N PRO A 317 6.75 23.17 -32.31
CA PRO A 317 5.52 23.25 -31.52
C PRO A 317 4.87 21.87 -31.25
N GLU A 318 5.07 20.91 -32.14
CA GLU A 318 4.57 19.54 -31.98
C GLU A 318 5.41 18.72 -31.01
N ILE A 319 6.69 19.07 -30.84
CA ILE A 319 7.57 18.42 -29.86
C ILE A 319 7.03 18.60 -28.45
N GLN A 320 6.71 19.84 -28.06
CA GLN A 320 6.21 20.12 -26.71
C GLN A 320 4.89 19.38 -26.44
N GLN A 321 3.93 19.46 -27.37
CA GLN A 321 2.65 18.74 -27.30
C GLN A 321 2.89 17.23 -27.13
N ARG A 322 3.81 16.64 -27.90
CA ARG A 322 4.09 15.21 -27.83
C ARG A 322 4.77 14.79 -26.52
N LYS A 323 5.67 15.61 -25.98
CA LYS A 323 6.26 15.36 -24.64
C LYS A 323 5.17 15.34 -23.57
N ILE A 324 4.24 16.30 -23.61
CA ILE A 324 3.10 16.36 -22.68
C ILE A 324 2.19 15.15 -22.83
N LEU A 325 1.89 14.71 -24.06
CA LEU A 325 1.11 13.50 -24.31
C LEU A 325 1.77 12.25 -23.73
N TYR A 326 3.08 12.07 -23.89
CA TYR A 326 3.79 10.93 -23.28
C TYR A 326 3.74 11.00 -21.74
N MET A 327 3.99 12.18 -21.15
CA MET A 327 3.91 12.36 -19.70
C MET A 327 2.51 12.10 -19.17
N GLY A 328 1.48 12.64 -19.83
CA GLY A 328 0.08 12.40 -19.51
C GLY A 328 -0.28 10.91 -19.59
N LEU A 329 0.13 10.24 -20.67
CA LEU A 329 -0.10 8.80 -20.86
C LEU A 329 0.50 7.97 -19.71
N PHE A 330 1.76 8.24 -19.35
CA PHE A 330 2.41 7.55 -18.23
C PHE A 330 1.70 7.80 -16.90
N LEU A 331 1.33 9.04 -16.61
CA LEU A 331 0.62 9.39 -15.36
C LEU A 331 -0.77 8.75 -15.30
N LEU A 332 -1.48 8.63 -16.44
CA LEU A 332 -2.79 7.96 -16.52
C LEU A 332 -2.65 6.45 -16.28
N ILE A 333 -1.66 5.80 -16.90
CA ILE A 333 -1.30 4.40 -16.64
C ILE A 333 -1.00 4.21 -15.16
N TRP A 334 -0.14 5.06 -14.59
CA TRP A 334 0.18 5.04 -13.17
C TRP A 334 -1.07 5.23 -12.30
N GLY A 335 -1.96 6.14 -12.67
CA GLY A 335 -3.19 6.47 -11.97
C GLY A 335 -4.17 5.30 -11.85
N GLU A 336 -4.23 4.43 -12.87
CA GLU A 336 -5.12 3.26 -12.90
C GLU A 336 -4.43 1.93 -12.53
N ALA A 337 -3.10 1.90 -12.40
CA ALA A 337 -2.35 0.66 -12.13
C ALA A 337 -2.64 -0.01 -10.78
N ALA A 338 -3.27 0.66 -9.82
CA ALA A 338 -3.57 0.13 -8.48
C ALA A 338 -2.35 -0.59 -7.84
N ASN A 339 -2.45 -1.90 -7.54
CA ASN A 339 -1.37 -2.70 -6.96
C ASN A 339 -0.23 -3.00 -7.95
N VAL A 340 -0.46 -2.89 -9.26
CA VAL A 340 0.58 -3.08 -10.29
C VAL A 340 1.67 -1.99 -10.19
N ARG A 341 1.43 -0.90 -9.44
CA ARG A 341 2.44 0.12 -9.12
C ARG A 341 3.67 -0.44 -8.40
N PHE A 342 3.54 -1.58 -7.73
CA PHE A 342 4.66 -2.26 -7.08
C PHE A 342 5.51 -3.10 -8.05
N MET A 343 5.16 -3.11 -9.34
CA MET A 343 5.87 -3.82 -10.40
C MET A 343 6.36 -2.82 -11.47
N PRO A 344 7.44 -2.05 -11.21
CA PRO A 344 7.87 -0.95 -12.08
C PRO A 344 8.29 -1.40 -13.49
N GLU A 345 8.86 -2.60 -13.67
CA GLU A 345 9.21 -3.13 -14.98
C GLU A 345 7.96 -3.56 -15.77
N CYS A 346 6.93 -4.09 -15.09
CA CYS A 346 5.61 -4.31 -15.69
C CYS A 346 4.99 -3.00 -16.19
N LEU A 347 5.08 -1.92 -15.40
CA LEU A 347 4.63 -0.60 -15.85
C LEU A 347 5.42 -0.09 -17.05
N CYS A 348 6.74 -0.34 -17.09
CA CYS A 348 7.57 -0.01 -18.24
C CYS A 348 7.13 -0.77 -19.50
N TYR A 349 6.78 -2.05 -19.36
CA TYR A 349 6.22 -2.87 -20.46
C TYR A 349 4.90 -2.31 -20.98
N ILE A 350 3.94 -2.01 -20.09
CA ILE A 350 2.64 -1.41 -20.47
C ILE A 350 2.87 -0.07 -21.19
N PHE A 351 3.68 0.81 -20.60
CA PHE A 351 3.99 2.10 -21.19
C PHE A 351 4.72 1.96 -22.54
N HIS A 352 5.64 1.00 -22.69
CA HIS A 352 6.39 0.80 -23.93
C HIS A 352 5.45 0.55 -25.12
N ASN A 353 4.45 -0.31 -24.93
CA ASN A 353 3.49 -0.68 -25.96
C ASN A 353 2.49 0.45 -26.22
N MET A 354 1.93 1.06 -25.16
CA MET A 354 0.98 2.17 -25.32
C MET A 354 1.62 3.42 -25.95
N ALA A 355 2.88 3.72 -25.62
CA ALA A 355 3.62 4.81 -26.24
C ALA A 355 3.91 4.54 -27.73
N TYR A 356 4.08 3.28 -28.12
CA TYR A 356 4.20 2.88 -29.52
C TYR A 356 2.87 3.05 -30.26
N GLU A 357 1.74 2.65 -29.66
CA GLU A 357 0.40 2.88 -30.21
C GLU A 357 0.10 4.37 -30.34
N LEU A 358 0.37 5.16 -29.29
CA LEU A 358 0.20 6.61 -29.32
C LEU A 358 0.93 7.23 -30.52
N HIS A 359 2.16 6.80 -30.81
CA HIS A 359 2.89 7.27 -31.97
C HIS A 359 2.18 6.92 -33.29
N GLY A 360 1.65 5.69 -33.43
CA GLY A 360 0.87 5.28 -34.59
C GLY A 360 -0.43 6.06 -34.77
N LEU A 361 -1.14 6.35 -33.67
CA LEU A 361 -2.35 7.17 -33.65
C LEU A 361 -2.07 8.61 -34.11
N LEU A 362 -1.00 9.20 -33.61
CA LEU A 362 -0.57 10.56 -33.99
C LEU A 362 -0.02 10.65 -35.41
N ALA A 363 0.45 9.54 -36.00
CA ALA A 363 0.88 9.49 -37.40
C ALA A 363 -0.29 9.40 -38.39
N GLY A 364 -1.54 9.33 -37.90
CA GLY A 364 -2.72 9.20 -38.76
C GLY A 364 -2.82 7.86 -39.45
N ASN A 365 -2.22 6.81 -38.88
CA ASN A 365 -2.27 5.48 -39.47
C ASN A 365 -3.72 5.00 -39.50
N VAL A 366 -4.17 4.59 -40.69
CA VAL A 366 -5.51 4.06 -40.95
C VAL A 366 -5.40 2.53 -40.99
N SER A 367 -6.39 1.84 -40.42
CA SER A 367 -6.49 0.39 -40.54
C SER A 367 -6.65 0.01 -42.00
N ILE A 368 -5.73 -0.82 -42.52
CA ILE A 368 -5.76 -1.30 -43.91
C ILE A 368 -7.04 -2.10 -44.19
N VAL A 369 -7.62 -2.73 -43.16
CA VAL A 369 -8.78 -3.61 -43.26
C VAL A 369 -10.10 -2.84 -43.13
N THR A 370 -10.19 -1.85 -42.24
CA THR A 370 -11.45 -1.15 -41.95
C THR A 370 -11.55 0.24 -42.56
N GLY A 371 -10.44 0.84 -43.01
CA GLY A 371 -10.42 2.22 -43.51
C GLY A 371 -10.67 3.29 -42.43
N GLU A 372 -10.84 2.87 -41.17
CA GLU A 372 -11.00 3.76 -40.01
C GLU A 372 -9.66 4.06 -39.34
N ASN A 373 -9.59 5.17 -38.60
CA ASN A 373 -8.45 5.49 -37.74
C ASN A 373 -8.17 4.30 -36.80
N ILE A 374 -6.89 3.96 -36.65
CA ILE A 374 -6.48 2.89 -35.73
C ILE A 374 -6.99 3.22 -34.32
N LYS A 375 -7.57 2.22 -33.64
CA LYS A 375 -7.89 2.27 -32.21
C LYS A 375 -6.78 1.52 -31.45
N PRO A 376 -6.59 1.76 -30.13
CA PRO A 376 -5.67 0.92 -29.35
C PRO A 376 -6.06 -0.55 -29.48
N SER A 377 -5.07 -1.44 -29.41
CA SER A 377 -5.27 -2.84 -29.75
C SER A 377 -6.24 -3.56 -28.81
N TYR A 378 -6.40 -3.08 -27.57
CA TYR A 378 -7.34 -3.61 -26.59
C TYR A 378 -8.75 -2.97 -26.68
N GLY A 379 -8.96 -2.01 -27.60
CA GLY A 379 -10.21 -1.27 -27.77
C GLY A 379 -10.29 -0.03 -26.87
N GLY A 380 -10.74 1.08 -27.45
CA GLY A 380 -10.85 2.39 -26.79
C GLY A 380 -12.23 2.65 -26.16
N ASP A 381 -12.93 1.62 -25.69
CA ASP A 381 -14.21 1.79 -25.00
C ASP A 381 -14.00 2.48 -23.64
N ASP A 382 -15.05 3.07 -23.06
CA ASP A 382 -14.96 3.68 -21.73
C ASP A 382 -14.48 2.65 -20.69
N GLU A 383 -13.50 3.06 -19.88
CA GLU A 383 -12.82 2.22 -18.87
C GLU A 383 -12.19 0.92 -19.42
N ALA A 384 -11.89 0.86 -20.72
CA ALA A 384 -11.29 -0.33 -21.33
C ALA A 384 -9.87 -0.59 -20.83
N PHE A 385 -9.07 0.45 -20.54
CA PHE A 385 -7.70 0.27 -20.04
C PHE A 385 -7.69 -0.52 -18.72
N LEU A 386 -8.47 -0.05 -17.74
CA LEU A 386 -8.62 -0.74 -16.45
C LEU A 386 -9.09 -2.19 -16.65
N ARG A 387 -10.17 -2.40 -17.41
CA ARG A 387 -10.81 -3.73 -17.56
C ARG A 387 -9.99 -4.73 -18.38
N LYS A 388 -9.29 -4.29 -19.41
CA LYS A 388 -8.63 -5.18 -20.39
C LYS A 388 -7.12 -5.24 -20.23
N VAL A 389 -6.48 -4.24 -19.63
CA VAL A 389 -5.02 -4.23 -19.39
C VAL A 389 -4.69 -4.51 -17.93
N ILE A 390 -5.25 -3.73 -16.99
CA ILE A 390 -4.86 -3.84 -15.57
C ILE A 390 -5.53 -5.03 -14.88
N THR A 391 -6.83 -5.23 -15.09
CA THR A 391 -7.60 -6.29 -14.42
C THR A 391 -7.03 -7.70 -14.63
N PRO A 392 -6.59 -8.12 -15.83
CA PRO A 392 -5.95 -9.44 -16.00
C PRO A 392 -4.68 -9.62 -15.16
N ILE A 393 -3.81 -8.61 -15.07
CA ILE A 393 -2.60 -8.65 -14.23
C ILE A 393 -2.99 -8.68 -12.75
N TYR A 394 -4.00 -7.88 -12.37
CA TYR A 394 -4.51 -7.88 -11.00
C TYR A 394 -5.04 -9.25 -10.57
N HIS A 395 -5.74 -9.98 -11.44
CA HIS A 395 -6.21 -11.33 -11.12
C HIS A 395 -5.06 -12.32 -10.87
N VAL A 396 -3.92 -12.17 -11.57
CA VAL A 396 -2.71 -12.96 -11.27
C VAL A 396 -2.21 -12.65 -9.87
N ILE A 397 -2.08 -11.36 -9.54
CA ILE A 397 -1.64 -10.90 -8.21
C ILE A 397 -2.59 -11.38 -7.12
N GLU A 398 -3.91 -11.25 -7.32
CA GLU A 398 -4.93 -11.70 -6.36
C GLU A 398 -4.86 -13.21 -6.14
N LYS A 399 -4.69 -13.99 -7.20
CA LYS A 399 -4.55 -15.44 -7.13
C LYS A 399 -3.31 -15.85 -6.35
N GLU A 400 -2.16 -15.21 -6.61
CA GLU A 400 -0.91 -15.46 -5.86
C GLU A 400 -1.01 -15.01 -4.40
N ALA A 401 -1.61 -13.84 -4.15
CA ALA A 401 -1.86 -13.37 -2.79
C ALA A 401 -2.75 -14.34 -1.99
N ASN A 402 -3.76 -14.93 -2.62
CA ASN A 402 -4.62 -15.95 -1.98
C ASN A 402 -3.85 -17.24 -1.65
N LYS A 403 -2.86 -17.63 -2.46
CA LYS A 403 -1.99 -18.79 -2.15
C LYS A 403 -1.18 -18.61 -0.87
N SER A 404 -0.87 -17.37 -0.49
CA SER A 404 -0.14 -17.06 0.76
C SER A 404 -0.89 -17.50 2.04
N LYS A 405 -2.23 -17.71 1.96
CA LYS A 405 -3.10 -18.03 3.11
C LYS A 405 -2.91 -17.08 4.30
N ASN A 406 -2.80 -15.77 4.05
CA ASN A 406 -2.51 -14.73 5.04
C ASN A 406 -1.16 -14.95 5.76
N GLY A 407 -0.12 -15.30 4.99
CA GLY A 407 1.25 -15.51 5.51
C GLY A 407 1.48 -16.84 6.23
N LYS A 408 0.57 -17.81 6.06
CA LYS A 408 0.68 -19.15 6.67
C LYS A 408 1.26 -20.20 5.73
N ALA A 409 1.27 -19.93 4.41
CA ALA A 409 1.86 -20.82 3.43
C ALA A 409 3.39 -20.65 3.39
N SER A 410 4.10 -21.71 3.00
CA SER A 410 5.54 -21.62 2.76
C SER A 410 5.83 -20.63 1.63
N HIS A 411 6.88 -19.81 1.77
CA HIS A 411 7.28 -18.83 0.75
C HIS A 411 7.56 -19.45 -0.62
N SER A 412 7.92 -20.73 -0.69
CA SER A 412 8.10 -21.47 -1.95
C SER A 412 6.79 -21.78 -2.71
N GLN A 413 5.63 -21.52 -2.12
CA GLN A 413 4.32 -21.92 -2.65
C GLN A 413 3.52 -20.77 -3.27
N TRP A 414 4.03 -19.54 -3.24
CA TRP A 414 3.36 -18.35 -3.77
C TRP A 414 4.39 -17.32 -4.23
N CYS A 415 4.03 -16.51 -5.22
CA CYS A 415 4.87 -15.41 -5.72
C CYS A 415 4.45 -14.07 -5.12
N ASN A 416 5.41 -13.24 -4.74
CA ASN A 416 5.18 -11.87 -4.34
C ASN A 416 5.24 -10.90 -5.55
N TYR A 417 5.14 -9.59 -5.30
CA TYR A 417 5.21 -8.59 -6.37
C TYR A 417 6.56 -8.59 -7.09
N ASP A 418 7.66 -8.78 -6.38
CA ASP A 418 9.02 -8.78 -6.94
C ASP A 418 9.23 -10.00 -7.85
N ASP A 419 8.78 -11.18 -7.41
CA ASP A 419 8.84 -12.43 -8.19
C ASP A 419 8.04 -12.30 -9.51
N LEU A 420 6.85 -11.70 -9.45
CA LEU A 420 6.04 -11.45 -10.65
C LEU A 420 6.69 -10.38 -11.55
N ASN A 421 7.35 -9.40 -10.96
CA ASN A 421 7.98 -8.31 -11.67
C ASN A 421 9.27 -8.76 -12.38
N GLU A 422 9.97 -9.76 -11.86
CA GLU A 422 11.13 -10.40 -12.48
C GLU A 422 10.85 -10.88 -13.92
N TYR A 423 9.61 -11.30 -14.21
CA TYR A 423 9.21 -11.68 -15.58
C TYR A 423 9.49 -10.56 -16.60
N PHE A 424 9.36 -9.30 -16.20
CA PHE A 424 9.57 -8.12 -17.05
C PHE A 424 11.04 -7.66 -17.13
N TRP A 425 11.94 -8.36 -16.46
CA TRP A 425 13.39 -8.21 -16.62
C TRP A 425 13.94 -9.04 -17.78
N SER A 426 13.19 -10.02 -18.29
CA SER A 426 13.59 -10.78 -19.48
C SER A 426 13.03 -10.17 -20.76
N SER A 427 13.76 -10.30 -21.86
CA SER A 427 13.24 -10.03 -23.21
C SER A 427 12.02 -10.91 -23.56
N ASP A 428 11.83 -12.01 -22.85
CA ASP A 428 10.70 -12.91 -23.01
C ASP A 428 9.37 -12.24 -22.67
N CYS A 429 9.35 -11.15 -21.90
CA CYS A 429 8.11 -10.42 -21.62
C CYS A 429 7.42 -9.90 -22.91
N PHE A 430 8.18 -9.65 -23.98
CA PHE A 430 7.63 -9.27 -25.28
C PHE A 430 6.91 -10.41 -26.01
N SER A 431 7.11 -11.68 -25.60
CA SER A 431 6.34 -12.81 -26.10
C SER A 431 4.88 -12.79 -25.62
N LEU A 432 4.59 -12.06 -24.53
CA LEU A 432 3.24 -11.85 -24.00
C LEU A 432 2.33 -11.15 -25.02
N GLY A 433 2.92 -10.37 -25.93
CA GLY A 433 2.21 -9.62 -26.96
C GLY A 433 1.47 -8.38 -26.45
N TRP A 434 0.97 -7.60 -27.39
CA TRP A 434 0.11 -6.45 -27.14
C TRP A 434 -1.09 -6.46 -28.10
N PRO A 435 -2.34 -6.62 -27.62
CA PRO A 435 -2.73 -6.83 -26.22
C PRO A 435 -2.15 -8.12 -25.66
N MET A 436 -2.01 -8.16 -24.33
CA MET A 436 -1.44 -9.32 -23.66
C MET A 436 -2.29 -10.57 -23.91
N ARG A 437 -1.66 -11.64 -24.38
CA ARG A 437 -2.33 -12.91 -24.64
C ARG A 437 -2.62 -13.64 -23.33
N ASP A 438 -3.83 -14.15 -23.19
CA ASP A 438 -4.27 -14.92 -22.01
C ASP A 438 -3.59 -16.29 -21.89
N ASP A 439 -3.07 -16.83 -23.00
CA ASP A 439 -2.22 -18.02 -23.07
C ASP A 439 -0.71 -17.74 -22.83
N GLY A 440 -0.34 -16.52 -22.45
CA GLY A 440 1.05 -16.18 -22.14
C GLY A 440 1.57 -16.90 -20.89
N SER A 441 2.86 -17.23 -20.86
CA SER A 441 3.49 -17.93 -19.73
C SER A 441 3.29 -17.20 -18.38
N PHE A 442 3.20 -15.86 -18.40
CA PHE A 442 2.89 -15.04 -17.23
C PHE A 442 1.52 -15.36 -16.62
N PHE A 443 0.50 -15.58 -17.46
CA PHE A 443 -0.85 -15.93 -16.99
C PHE A 443 -1.02 -17.43 -16.71
N ILE A 444 -0.28 -18.28 -17.44
CA ILE A 444 -0.27 -19.74 -17.26
C ILE A 444 0.46 -20.17 -15.98
N SER A 445 1.53 -19.47 -15.56
CA SER A 445 2.41 -19.85 -14.43
C SER A 445 1.70 -19.92 -13.07
N THR A 446 0.44 -19.50 -12.99
CA THR A 446 -0.39 -19.75 -11.81
C THR A 446 -0.98 -21.17 -11.73
N ARG A 447 -0.66 -22.09 -12.66
CA ARG A 447 -1.27 -23.44 -12.70
C ARG A 447 -0.33 -24.66 -12.52
N ASP A 448 0.96 -24.65 -12.88
CA ASP A 448 1.70 -25.94 -12.98
C ASP A 448 3.05 -26.07 -12.25
N VAL A 449 3.67 -25.02 -11.73
CA VAL A 449 5.00 -25.16 -11.08
C VAL A 449 4.91 -25.76 -9.67
N ALA A 450 3.83 -25.47 -8.93
CA ALA A 450 3.61 -26.05 -7.60
C ALA A 450 3.35 -27.57 -7.67
N MET A 451 2.75 -28.07 -8.76
CA MET A 451 2.50 -29.51 -8.96
C MET A 451 3.77 -30.25 -9.42
N ILE A 452 4.70 -29.59 -10.13
CA ILE A 452 5.96 -30.22 -10.55
C ILE A 452 6.94 -30.35 -9.37
N ILE A 453 6.90 -29.44 -8.39
CA ILE A 453 7.70 -29.56 -7.16
C ILE A 453 7.05 -30.53 -6.15
N ILE A 454 5.71 -30.53 -6.04
CA ILE A 454 4.98 -31.46 -5.15
C ILE A 454 4.97 -32.90 -5.72
N ALA A 455 5.00 -33.08 -7.04
CA ALA A 455 5.17 -34.39 -7.67
C ALA A 455 6.58 -34.99 -7.49
N TRP A 456 7.54 -34.21 -6.99
CA TRP A 456 8.92 -34.66 -6.74
C TRP A 456 9.32 -34.77 -5.27
N SER A 457 8.40 -34.53 -4.33
CA SER A 457 8.61 -34.83 -2.92
C SER A 457 7.36 -35.42 -2.27
N GLY A 458 6.98 -36.61 -2.70
CA GLY A 458 5.96 -37.39 -2.00
C GLY A 458 6.52 -38.04 -0.75
N VAL A 459 6.60 -37.33 0.39
CA VAL A 459 6.81 -37.99 1.71
C VAL A 459 6.10 -37.22 2.84
N SER A 460 5.36 -37.97 3.66
CA SER A 460 4.66 -37.53 4.86
C SER A 460 5.57 -37.55 6.10
N ILE A 461 5.44 -36.56 6.99
CA ILE A 461 6.37 -36.22 8.11
C ILE A 461 6.42 -37.27 9.25
N LEU A 462 5.77 -38.43 9.10
CA LEU A 462 5.72 -39.47 10.15
C LEU A 462 6.53 -40.75 9.86
N ASN A 463 7.35 -40.79 8.81
CA ASN A 463 8.20 -41.97 8.48
C ASN A 463 9.71 -41.71 8.63
N ILE A 464 10.14 -40.94 9.64
CA ILE A 464 11.58 -40.62 9.87
C ILE A 464 12.40 -41.84 10.34
N VAL A 465 11.77 -42.96 10.68
CA VAL A 465 12.44 -44.20 11.13
C VAL A 465 12.15 -45.36 10.15
N GLN A 466 12.38 -45.13 8.87
CA GLN A 466 12.42 -46.19 7.86
C GLN A 466 13.82 -46.31 7.25
N LYS A 467 14.20 -47.56 7.00
CA LYS A 467 15.55 -48.04 6.68
C LYS A 467 16.19 -47.34 5.47
N ASP A 468 15.39 -46.97 4.48
CA ASP A 468 15.87 -46.38 3.22
C ASP A 468 16.15 -44.87 3.32
N VAL A 469 15.42 -44.18 4.20
CA VAL A 469 15.59 -42.74 4.48
C VAL A 469 16.83 -42.51 5.33
N LEU A 470 17.13 -43.41 6.26
CA LEU A 470 18.30 -43.34 7.13
C LEU A 470 19.61 -43.50 6.35
N TYR A 471 19.63 -44.37 5.33
CA TYR A 471 20.79 -44.53 4.44
C TYR A 471 21.04 -43.28 3.58
N GLN A 472 19.98 -42.69 3.00
CA GLN A 472 20.07 -41.43 2.24
C GLN A 472 20.39 -40.21 3.10
N LEU A 473 19.81 -40.09 4.31
CA LEU A 473 20.20 -39.06 5.29
C LEU A 473 21.66 -39.20 5.70
N SER A 474 22.16 -40.44 5.80
CA SER A 474 23.53 -40.69 6.21
C SER A 474 24.54 -40.16 5.18
N SER A 475 24.25 -40.16 3.88
CA SER A 475 25.15 -39.60 2.86
C SER A 475 25.15 -38.07 2.80
N ILE A 476 24.10 -37.40 3.32
CA ILE A 476 24.05 -35.93 3.43
C ILE A 476 25.19 -35.40 4.31
N PHE A 477 25.60 -36.14 5.34
CA PHE A 477 26.71 -35.73 6.21
C PHE A 477 28.06 -35.71 5.48
N ILE A 478 28.25 -36.58 4.50
CA ILE A 478 29.43 -36.56 3.62
C ILE A 478 29.43 -35.27 2.77
N THR A 479 28.30 -34.97 2.14
CA THR A 479 28.14 -33.74 1.36
C THR A 479 28.32 -32.49 2.21
N ALA A 480 27.77 -32.49 3.43
CA ALA A 480 27.92 -31.38 4.38
C ALA A 480 29.38 -31.17 4.82
N ALA A 481 30.16 -32.24 5.00
CA ALA A 481 31.58 -32.13 5.32
C ALA A 481 32.38 -31.52 4.16
N CYS A 482 32.09 -31.91 2.91
CA CYS A 482 32.69 -31.31 1.72
C CYS A 482 32.32 -29.82 1.57
N LEU A 483 31.07 -29.45 1.83
CA LEU A 483 30.62 -28.05 1.80
C LEU A 483 31.27 -27.22 2.92
N ARG A 484 31.47 -27.79 4.12
CA ARG A 484 32.20 -27.11 5.20
C ARG A 484 33.68 -26.91 4.90
N LEU A 485 34.30 -27.83 4.15
CA LEU A 485 35.66 -27.65 3.63
C LEU A 485 35.70 -26.50 2.62
N LEU A 486 34.76 -26.47 1.66
CA LEU A 486 34.64 -25.39 0.69
C LEU A 486 34.41 -24.03 1.36
N GLN A 487 33.51 -23.97 2.35
CA GLN A 487 33.26 -22.78 3.16
C GLN A 487 34.53 -22.32 3.88
N SER A 488 35.28 -23.24 4.50
CA SER A 488 36.52 -22.91 5.23
C SER A 488 37.62 -22.36 4.29
N ILE A 489 37.69 -22.86 3.05
CA ILE A 489 38.59 -22.36 2.01
C ILE A 489 38.14 -20.98 1.53
N LEU A 490 36.84 -20.80 1.30
CA LEU A 490 36.28 -19.52 0.85
C LEU A 490 36.46 -18.43 1.91
N ASP A 491 36.25 -18.74 3.19
CA ASP A 491 36.50 -17.83 4.32
C ASP A 491 37.97 -17.37 4.37
N LEU A 492 38.92 -18.24 4.02
CA LEU A 492 40.34 -17.87 3.95
C LEU A 492 40.62 -16.98 2.73
N VAL A 493 40.07 -17.30 1.56
CA VAL A 493 40.30 -16.58 0.30
C VAL A 493 39.66 -15.19 0.32
N LEU A 494 38.41 -15.07 0.78
CA LEU A 494 37.69 -13.80 0.81
C LEU A 494 38.26 -12.84 1.85
N ASN A 495 38.77 -13.36 2.98
CA ASN A 495 39.40 -12.54 4.01
C ASN A 495 40.91 -12.33 3.80
N PHE A 496 41.47 -12.88 2.72
CA PHE A 496 42.89 -12.79 2.37
C PHE A 496 43.45 -11.35 2.27
N PRO A 497 42.71 -10.32 1.79
CA PRO A 497 43.22 -8.94 1.76
C PRO A 497 43.53 -8.35 3.14
N GLY A 498 43.04 -8.96 4.23
CA GLY A 498 43.23 -8.51 5.62
C GLY A 498 44.35 -9.21 6.39
N PHE A 499 45.09 -10.15 5.78
CA PHE A 499 45.98 -11.09 6.50
C PHE A 499 47.10 -10.42 7.32
N HIS A 500 47.55 -9.23 6.90
CA HIS A 500 48.60 -8.47 7.58
C HIS A 500 48.18 -7.89 8.94
N LYS A 501 46.87 -7.92 9.28
CA LYS A 501 46.33 -7.37 10.54
C LYS A 501 45.84 -8.44 11.52
N TRP A 502 46.03 -9.72 11.20
CA TRP A 502 45.49 -10.82 12.02
C TRP A 502 46.41 -11.17 13.19
N LYS A 503 45.81 -11.44 14.36
CA LYS A 503 46.55 -12.02 15.48
C LYS A 503 46.87 -13.48 15.17
N PHE A 504 47.99 -13.99 15.69
CA PHE A 504 48.41 -15.39 15.51
C PHE A 504 47.29 -16.40 15.86
N THR A 505 46.45 -16.07 16.85
CA THR A 505 45.29 -16.88 17.26
C THR A 505 44.22 -17.01 16.17
N ASP A 506 43.99 -15.97 15.37
CA ASP A 506 42.97 -15.95 14.33
C ASP A 506 43.43 -16.73 13.10
N VAL A 507 44.72 -16.59 12.77
CA VAL A 507 45.40 -17.41 11.74
C VAL A 507 45.34 -18.89 12.12
N LEU A 508 45.73 -19.22 13.36
CA LEU A 508 45.71 -20.60 13.86
C LEU A 508 44.29 -21.19 13.84
N ARG A 509 43.26 -20.40 14.20
CA ARG A 509 41.87 -20.83 14.17
C ARG A 509 41.43 -21.17 12.74
N ASN A 510 41.74 -20.34 11.75
CA ASN A 510 41.32 -20.58 10.37
C ASN A 510 42.08 -21.75 9.73
N VAL A 511 43.37 -21.92 10.04
CA VAL A 511 44.14 -23.11 9.63
C VAL A 511 43.54 -24.38 10.26
N LEU A 512 43.19 -24.34 11.55
CA LEU A 512 42.59 -25.50 12.21
C LEU A 512 41.19 -25.84 11.65
N LYS A 513 40.39 -24.84 11.28
CA LYS A 513 39.09 -25.07 10.60
C LYS A 513 39.26 -25.86 9.30
N ILE A 514 40.28 -25.51 8.50
CA ILE A 514 40.57 -26.21 7.24
C ILE A 514 41.04 -27.64 7.52
N ILE A 515 41.96 -27.84 8.47
CA ILE A 515 42.46 -29.17 8.83
C ILE A 515 41.33 -30.08 9.33
N VAL A 516 40.46 -29.56 10.20
CA VAL A 516 39.35 -30.32 10.79
C VAL A 516 38.28 -30.63 9.76
N SER A 517 37.90 -29.68 8.92
CA SER A 517 36.92 -29.93 7.85
C SER A 517 37.46 -30.90 6.79
N LEU A 518 38.74 -30.82 6.44
CA LEU A 518 39.41 -31.77 5.55
C LEU A 518 39.45 -33.18 6.16
N ALA A 519 39.77 -33.29 7.44
CA ALA A 519 39.77 -34.57 8.14
C ALA A 519 38.38 -35.24 8.10
N TRP A 520 37.29 -34.50 8.35
CA TRP A 520 35.94 -35.05 8.28
C TRP A 520 35.48 -35.36 6.85
N ALA A 521 35.89 -34.55 5.87
CA ALA A 521 35.65 -34.81 4.44
C ALA A 521 36.35 -36.08 3.93
N ILE A 522 37.36 -36.58 4.64
CA ILE A 522 38.06 -37.84 4.33
C ILE A 522 37.54 -38.99 5.20
N ILE A 523 37.37 -38.78 6.51
CA ILE A 523 36.95 -39.81 7.48
C ILE A 523 35.53 -40.31 7.19
N LEU A 524 34.57 -39.42 6.89
CA LEU A 524 33.18 -39.82 6.66
C LEU A 524 33.04 -40.71 5.40
N PRO A 525 33.59 -40.37 4.22
CA PRO A 525 33.59 -41.28 3.07
C PRO A 525 34.32 -42.59 3.32
N LEU A 526 35.46 -42.56 4.00
CA LEU A 526 36.22 -43.78 4.30
C LEU A 526 35.45 -44.72 5.22
N CYS A 527 34.82 -44.21 6.28
CA CYS A 527 33.99 -45.01 7.18
C CYS A 527 32.68 -45.49 6.51
N TYR A 528 32.20 -44.78 5.50
CA TYR A 528 31.01 -45.16 4.72
C TYR A 528 31.30 -46.30 3.73
N VAL A 529 32.45 -46.26 3.03
CA VAL A 529 32.82 -47.23 1.99
C VAL A 529 33.53 -48.46 2.58
N HIS A 530 34.43 -48.27 3.56
CA HIS A 530 35.15 -49.38 4.19
C HIS A 530 34.45 -49.80 5.49
N SER A 531 33.70 -50.91 5.44
CA SER A 531 33.28 -51.63 6.64
C SER A 531 34.50 -52.30 7.29
N PHE A 532 35.31 -51.52 8.04
CA PHE A 532 36.42 -52.06 8.82
C PHE A 532 35.90 -53.16 9.77
N LYS A 533 36.27 -54.42 9.50
CA LYS A 533 35.92 -55.59 10.35
C LYS A 533 36.71 -55.63 11.67
N VAL A 534 37.63 -54.69 11.90
CA VAL A 534 38.50 -54.64 13.08
C VAL A 534 38.17 -53.40 13.91
N ALA A 535 37.13 -53.51 14.74
CA ALA A 535 36.94 -52.58 15.85
C ALA A 535 37.69 -53.12 17.08
N PRO A 536 38.52 -52.31 17.77
CA PRO A 536 39.13 -52.67 19.05
C PRO A 536 38.06 -53.14 20.05
N ASP A 537 38.32 -54.19 20.84
CA ASP A 537 37.27 -54.86 21.62
C ASP A 537 36.54 -53.96 22.63
N LYS A 538 37.13 -52.83 23.05
CA LYS A 538 36.46 -51.81 23.89
C LYS A 538 35.36 -51.00 23.17
N ILE A 539 35.37 -50.94 21.83
CA ILE A 539 34.39 -50.17 21.04
C ILE A 539 33.18 -51.05 20.69
N LYS A 540 33.32 -52.39 20.68
CA LYS A 540 32.22 -53.34 20.43
C LYS A 540 31.06 -53.18 21.43
N ASP A 541 31.35 -52.88 22.69
CA ASP A 541 30.32 -52.70 23.73
C ASP A 541 29.49 -51.42 23.48
N LEU A 542 30.12 -50.32 23.04
CA LEU A 542 29.42 -49.09 22.66
C LEU A 542 28.64 -49.25 21.34
N LEU A 543 29.18 -50.03 20.39
CA LEU A 543 28.56 -50.32 19.10
C LEU A 543 27.34 -51.26 19.21
N SER A 544 27.16 -51.95 20.35
CA SER A 544 26.01 -52.83 20.59
C SER A 544 24.68 -52.05 20.54
N PHE A 545 24.67 -50.78 20.97
CA PHE A 545 23.50 -49.89 20.90
C PHE A 545 23.08 -49.56 19.47
N PHE A 546 24.01 -49.54 18.52
CA PHE A 546 23.74 -49.24 17.10
C PHE A 546 23.49 -50.50 16.26
N LYS A 547 23.59 -51.69 16.86
CA LYS A 547 23.50 -52.99 16.18
C LYS A 547 22.08 -53.31 15.66
N GLU A 548 21.06 -52.57 16.11
CA GLU A 548 19.67 -52.69 15.61
C GLU A 548 19.44 -52.03 14.25
N VAL A 549 20.35 -51.17 13.77
CA VAL A 549 20.25 -50.52 12.45
C VAL A 549 20.88 -51.45 11.40
N LYS A 550 20.09 -52.39 10.87
CA LYS A 550 20.54 -53.29 9.78
C LYS A 550 20.98 -52.47 8.55
N ASP A 551 22.21 -52.74 8.09
CA ASP A 551 22.84 -52.35 6.81
C ASP A 551 23.67 -51.04 6.74
N ILE A 552 23.90 -50.32 7.85
CA ILE A 552 24.88 -49.20 7.90
C ILE A 552 26.10 -49.61 8.75
N PRO A 553 27.36 -49.37 8.31
CA PRO A 553 28.53 -49.64 9.13
C PRO A 553 28.46 -48.90 10.48
N ALA A 554 28.49 -49.62 11.59
CA ALA A 554 28.31 -49.01 12.92
C ALA A 554 29.42 -47.98 13.26
N LEU A 555 30.61 -48.15 12.68
CA LEU A 555 31.71 -47.17 12.74
C LEU A 555 31.36 -45.84 12.04
N TYR A 556 30.58 -45.89 10.96
CA TYR A 556 30.11 -44.70 10.26
C TYR A 556 29.09 -43.92 11.08
N LEU A 557 28.13 -44.61 11.71
CA LEU A 557 27.15 -43.98 12.60
C LEU A 557 27.83 -43.34 13.81
N LEU A 558 28.85 -43.99 14.38
CA LEU A 558 29.66 -43.42 15.45
C LEU A 558 30.42 -42.16 14.97
N ALA A 559 31.01 -42.19 13.77
CA ALA A 559 31.68 -41.04 13.18
C ALA A 559 30.72 -39.86 12.94
N VAL A 560 29.50 -40.11 12.45
CA VAL A 560 28.45 -39.10 12.27
C VAL A 560 28.01 -38.52 13.62
N ALA A 561 27.84 -39.35 14.65
CA ALA A 561 27.49 -38.87 15.99
C ALA A 561 28.57 -37.95 16.56
N VAL A 562 29.85 -38.29 16.41
CA VAL A 562 30.99 -37.46 16.83
C VAL A 562 31.08 -36.17 16.00
N TYR A 563 30.85 -36.24 14.69
CA TYR A 563 30.80 -35.08 13.80
C TYR A 563 29.70 -34.07 14.19
N MET A 564 28.54 -34.56 14.65
CA MET A 564 27.40 -33.73 15.04
C MET A 564 27.47 -33.18 16.47
N LEU A 565 28.31 -33.77 17.32
CA LEU A 565 28.42 -33.43 18.74
C LEU A 565 28.69 -31.94 19.02
N PRO A 566 29.57 -31.23 18.28
CA PRO A 566 29.78 -29.79 18.49
C PRO A 566 28.55 -28.94 18.17
N ASN A 567 27.79 -29.31 17.13
CA ASN A 567 26.57 -28.59 16.74
C ASN A 567 25.45 -28.80 17.77
N ILE A 568 25.30 -30.04 18.27
CA ILE A 568 24.32 -30.39 19.31
C ILE A 568 24.66 -29.67 20.61
N LEU A 569 25.94 -29.64 21.00
CA LEU A 569 26.42 -28.93 22.17
C LEU A 569 26.16 -27.41 22.05
N ALA A 570 26.41 -26.81 20.88
CA ALA A 570 26.12 -25.40 20.64
C ALA A 570 24.61 -25.09 20.76
N ALA A 571 23.75 -25.95 20.19
CA ALA A 571 22.30 -25.81 20.32
C ALA A 571 21.84 -25.94 21.79
N ALA A 572 22.39 -26.89 22.54
CA ALA A 572 22.08 -27.08 23.95
C ALA A 572 22.50 -25.87 24.81
N LEU A 573 23.72 -25.34 24.60
CA LEU A 573 24.21 -24.16 25.30
C LEU A 573 23.43 -22.87 24.95
N PHE A 574 22.84 -22.81 23.76
CA PHE A 574 21.98 -21.71 23.34
C PHE A 574 20.60 -21.77 24.05
N ILE A 575 19.98 -22.95 24.10
CA ILE A 575 18.64 -23.14 24.72
C ILE A 575 18.68 -22.94 26.24
N PHE A 576 19.81 -23.27 26.89
CA PHE A 576 19.98 -23.15 28.34
C PHE A 576 21.00 -22.06 28.72
N PRO A 577 20.61 -20.78 28.72
CA PRO A 577 21.52 -19.66 28.97
C PRO A 577 22.13 -19.66 30.38
N MET A 578 21.48 -20.32 31.35
CA MET A 578 22.04 -20.49 32.70
C MET A 578 23.22 -21.47 32.73
N LEU A 579 23.16 -22.55 31.95
CA LEU A 579 24.25 -23.52 31.81
C LEU A 579 25.45 -22.89 31.10
N ARG A 580 25.19 -22.11 30.04
CA ARG A 580 26.22 -21.33 29.33
C ARG A 580 26.98 -20.39 30.26
N ARG A 581 26.27 -19.63 31.09
CA ARG A 581 26.87 -18.68 32.05
C ARG A 581 27.74 -19.36 33.11
N TRP A 582 27.34 -20.55 33.56
CA TRP A 582 28.13 -21.35 34.51
C TRP A 582 29.41 -21.90 33.87
N ILE A 583 29.33 -22.38 32.62
CA ILE A 583 30.46 -22.92 31.85
C ILE A 583 31.44 -21.81 31.45
N GLU A 584 30.95 -20.63 31.03
CA GLU A 584 31.79 -19.47 30.69
C GLU A 584 32.54 -18.90 31.91
N ASN A 585 32.00 -19.07 33.11
CA ASN A 585 32.65 -18.67 34.37
C ASN A 585 33.58 -19.76 34.96
N SER A 586 33.73 -20.91 34.29
CA SER A 586 34.58 -22.00 34.76
C SER A 586 36.01 -21.85 34.22
N ASP A 587 36.99 -21.78 35.12
CA ASP A 587 38.42 -21.66 34.78
C ASP A 587 39.08 -22.99 34.41
N TRP A 588 38.31 -24.09 34.29
CA TRP A 588 38.87 -25.38 33.93
C TRP A 588 39.31 -25.42 32.47
N LEU A 589 40.57 -25.84 32.25
CA LEU A 589 41.21 -25.88 30.93
C LEU A 589 40.43 -26.68 29.89
N ILE A 590 39.82 -27.79 30.31
CA ILE A 590 38.99 -28.66 29.46
C ILE A 590 37.73 -27.92 28.99
N ILE A 591 37.11 -27.13 29.87
CA ILE A 591 35.89 -26.37 29.58
C ILE A 591 36.19 -25.20 28.62
N ARG A 592 37.31 -24.49 28.81
CA ARG A 592 37.77 -23.46 27.85
C ARG A 592 38.07 -24.03 26.48
N PHE A 593 38.69 -25.21 26.40
CA PHE A 593 38.95 -25.88 25.14
C PHE A 593 37.64 -26.28 24.42
N LEU A 594 36.68 -26.82 25.16
CA LEU A 594 35.36 -27.22 24.64
C LEU A 594 34.53 -26.02 24.13
N LEU A 595 34.58 -24.88 24.84
CA LEU A 595 33.97 -23.61 24.41
C LEU A 595 34.66 -23.01 23.17
N TRP A 596 35.99 -23.07 23.11
CA TRP A 596 36.74 -22.59 21.95
C TRP A 596 36.44 -23.43 20.70
N TRP A 597 36.29 -24.74 20.86
CA TRP A 597 35.91 -25.69 19.82
C TRP A 597 34.47 -25.48 19.31
N SER A 598 33.51 -25.16 20.19
CA SER A 598 32.11 -24.91 19.79
C SER A 598 31.90 -23.56 19.11
N GLN A 599 32.70 -22.54 19.45
CA GLN A 599 32.64 -21.20 18.84
C GLN A 599 32.94 -21.18 17.33
N VAL A 600 33.63 -22.19 16.80
CA VAL A 600 33.93 -22.30 15.36
C VAL A 600 32.65 -22.46 14.52
N TYR A 601 31.56 -22.95 15.11
CA TYR A 601 30.30 -23.27 14.42
C TYR A 601 29.17 -22.24 14.69
N PHE A 602 29.49 -21.09 15.29
CA PHE A 602 28.51 -20.09 15.71
C PHE A 602 27.97 -19.15 14.59
N MET A 603 28.25 -19.47 13.32
CA MET A 603 27.90 -18.62 12.17
C MET A 603 26.42 -18.59 11.80
N ASP A 604 25.54 -19.34 12.48
CA ASP A 604 24.08 -19.21 12.35
C ASP A 604 23.46 -18.20 13.35
N THR A 605 24.24 -17.21 13.78
CA THR A 605 23.78 -16.15 14.70
C THR A 605 22.74 -15.22 14.07
N GLN A 606 22.60 -15.23 12.75
CA GLN A 606 21.69 -14.35 12.00
C GLN A 606 20.22 -14.73 12.16
N ILE A 607 19.90 -16.03 12.15
CA ILE A 607 18.54 -16.54 12.38
C ILE A 607 18.10 -16.22 13.81
N TRP A 608 18.99 -16.41 14.78
CA TRP A 608 18.72 -16.13 16.19
C TRP A 608 18.69 -14.63 16.53
N TYR A 609 19.48 -13.81 15.85
CA TYR A 609 19.42 -12.34 15.94
C TYR A 609 18.09 -11.81 15.40
N SER A 610 17.56 -12.36 14.31
CA SER A 610 16.22 -12.00 13.81
C SER A 610 15.12 -12.38 14.81
N ILE A 611 15.21 -13.55 15.44
CA ILE A 611 14.23 -13.96 16.47
C ILE A 611 14.33 -13.06 17.71
N PHE A 612 15.54 -12.77 18.18
CA PHE A 612 15.77 -11.92 19.35
C PHE A 612 15.39 -10.46 19.11
N SER A 613 15.73 -9.88 17.95
CA SER A 613 15.36 -8.51 17.58
C SER A 613 13.86 -8.34 17.39
N THR A 614 13.16 -9.36 16.88
CA THR A 614 11.70 -9.35 16.78
C THR A 614 11.04 -9.34 18.16
N ILE A 615 11.53 -10.18 19.09
CA ILE A 615 11.00 -10.23 20.45
C ILE A 615 11.33 -8.94 21.22
N TYR A 616 12.57 -8.47 21.14
CA TYR A 616 13.00 -7.25 21.81
C TYR A 616 12.32 -6.00 21.23
N GLY A 617 12.15 -5.93 19.90
CA GLY A 617 11.40 -4.88 19.21
C GLY A 617 9.92 -4.88 19.57
N GLY A 618 9.31 -6.07 19.74
CA GLY A 618 7.94 -6.21 20.23
C GLY A 618 7.78 -5.73 21.68
N PHE A 619 8.72 -6.08 22.57
CA PHE A 619 8.72 -5.59 23.95
C PHE A 619 8.97 -4.08 24.03
N ALA A 620 9.97 -3.56 23.32
CA ALA A 620 10.27 -2.13 23.27
C ALA A 620 9.07 -1.32 22.71
N GLY A 621 8.44 -1.80 21.63
CA GLY A 621 7.23 -1.17 21.07
C GLY A 621 6.04 -1.17 22.02
N ALA A 622 5.87 -2.23 22.81
CA ALA A 622 4.84 -2.30 23.85
C ALA A 622 5.12 -1.35 25.03
N PHE A 623 6.39 -1.19 25.43
CA PHE A 623 6.80 -0.25 26.49
C PHE A 623 6.72 1.22 26.04
N ASP A 624 6.96 1.51 24.76
CA ASP A 624 6.85 2.85 24.18
C ASP A 624 5.41 3.22 23.73
N ARG A 625 4.42 2.35 23.97
CA ARG A 625 3.00 2.52 23.57
C ARG A 625 2.83 2.84 22.08
N LEU A 626 3.69 2.29 21.21
CA LEU A 626 3.53 2.44 19.76
C LEU A 626 2.23 1.74 19.34
N GLY A 627 1.28 2.54 18.84
CA GLY A 627 -0.08 2.10 18.49
C GLY A 627 -1.21 2.62 19.41
N GLU A 628 -0.93 3.59 20.30
CA GLU A 628 -1.97 4.28 21.11
C GLU A 628 -2.83 5.25 20.27
N ILE A 629 -2.31 5.76 19.15
CA ILE A 629 -3.08 6.54 18.16
C ILE A 629 -3.51 5.60 17.03
N ARG A 630 -4.77 5.16 17.05
CA ARG A 630 -5.32 4.20 16.06
C ARG A 630 -6.30 4.82 15.08
N THR A 631 -6.69 6.08 15.29
CA THR A 631 -7.70 6.76 14.50
C THR A 631 -7.31 8.21 14.22
N LEU A 632 -7.76 8.73 13.08
CA LEU A 632 -7.54 10.13 12.70
C LEU A 632 -8.15 11.10 13.72
N GLY A 633 -9.22 10.70 14.41
CA GLY A 633 -9.84 11.46 15.50
C GLY A 633 -8.95 11.60 16.74
N MET A 634 -8.27 10.53 17.17
CA MET A 634 -7.29 10.59 18.27
C MET A 634 -6.04 11.39 17.87
N LEU A 635 -5.64 11.34 16.60
CA LEU A 635 -4.56 12.19 16.08
C LEU A 635 -4.97 13.67 16.13
N ARG A 636 -6.19 14.00 15.67
CA ARG A 636 -6.71 15.38 15.63
C ARG A 636 -6.84 16.00 17.02
N SER A 637 -7.29 15.25 18.02
CA SER A 637 -7.42 15.75 19.40
C SER A 637 -6.06 16.03 20.05
N ARG A 638 -5.01 15.32 19.64
CA ARG A 638 -3.64 15.48 20.16
C ARG A 638 -2.79 16.42 19.31
N PHE A 639 -3.20 16.75 18.10
CA PHE A 639 -2.48 17.64 17.18
C PHE A 639 -2.22 19.01 17.80
N GLN A 640 -3.14 19.52 18.62
CA GLN A 640 -2.97 20.79 19.33
C GLN A 640 -1.85 20.77 20.39
N SER A 641 -1.50 19.58 20.91
CA SER A 641 -0.41 19.40 21.90
C SER A 641 0.95 19.08 21.26
N LEU A 642 0.96 18.82 19.94
CA LEU A 642 2.16 18.43 19.19
C LEU A 642 3.25 19.52 19.22
N PRO A 643 2.97 20.82 19.02
CA PRO A 643 4.02 21.85 19.03
C PRO A 643 4.76 21.95 20.38
N GLY A 644 4.04 21.83 21.50
CA GLY A 644 4.62 21.89 22.84
C GLY A 644 5.46 20.66 23.18
N ALA A 645 4.99 19.46 22.82
CA ALA A 645 5.77 18.23 22.95
C ALA A 645 7.04 18.28 22.09
N PHE A 646 6.92 18.70 20.83
CA PHE A 646 8.02 18.80 19.88
C PHE A 646 9.13 19.73 20.39
N ASN A 647 8.79 20.94 20.84
CA ASN A 647 9.76 21.87 21.43
C ASN A 647 10.42 21.31 22.70
N THR A 648 9.69 20.56 23.53
CA THR A 648 10.21 19.99 24.78
C THR A 648 11.28 18.90 24.55
N TYR A 649 11.20 18.17 23.44
CA TYR A 649 12.11 17.05 23.15
C TYR A 649 13.26 17.41 22.20
N LEU A 650 13.06 18.36 21.28
CA LEU A 650 14.07 18.74 20.28
C LEU A 650 14.87 19.99 20.65
N VAL A 651 14.30 20.93 21.42
CA VAL A 651 15.04 22.13 21.88
C VAL A 651 15.58 21.83 23.28
N PRO A 652 16.91 21.74 23.48
CA PRO A 652 17.47 21.56 24.81
C PRO A 652 17.06 22.74 25.69
N SER A 653 16.25 22.51 26.71
CA SER A 653 16.11 23.48 27.80
C SER A 653 17.24 23.23 28.78
N ASP A 654 17.97 24.28 29.16
CA ASP A 654 19.15 24.28 30.07
C ASP A 654 18.94 23.65 31.46
N LYS A 655 17.75 23.13 31.77
CA LYS A 655 17.47 22.49 33.05
C LYS A 655 17.91 21.03 33.03
N LYS A 656 19.12 20.77 33.54
CA LYS A 656 19.64 19.42 33.88
C LYS A 656 18.57 18.55 34.54
N ARG A 657 18.00 17.58 33.82
CA ARG A 657 17.11 16.56 34.40
C ARG A 657 17.96 15.53 35.16
N LYS A 658 17.82 15.49 36.49
CA LYS A 658 18.30 14.37 37.32
C LYS A 658 17.60 13.09 36.87
N LYS A 659 18.37 12.12 36.36
CA LYS A 659 17.87 10.78 36.02
C LYS A 659 17.56 10.01 37.30
N GLY A 660 16.28 9.89 37.63
CA GLY A 660 15.73 8.87 38.52
C GLY A 660 14.73 8.02 37.75
N PHE A 661 14.81 6.70 37.84
CA PHE A 661 13.85 5.77 37.26
C PHE A 661 12.48 5.97 37.94
N SER A 662 11.48 6.46 37.18
CA SER A 662 10.08 6.54 37.63
C SER A 662 9.16 5.99 36.54
N PHE A 663 8.29 5.06 36.94
CA PHE A 663 7.36 4.31 36.08
C PHE A 663 6.08 5.08 35.70
N SER A 664 6.01 6.39 35.93
CA SER A 664 4.93 7.22 35.42
C SER A 664 5.47 8.49 34.76
N LYS A 665 5.58 8.50 33.43
CA LYS A 665 5.64 9.75 32.68
C LYS A 665 4.21 10.27 32.55
N ARG A 666 3.73 10.97 33.57
CA ARG A 666 2.63 11.92 33.38
C ARG A 666 3.22 13.09 32.60
N PHE A 667 2.76 13.32 31.38
CA PHE A 667 3.09 14.54 30.65
C PHE A 667 2.55 15.71 31.47
N SER A 668 3.46 16.51 32.05
CA SER A 668 3.12 17.76 32.72
C SER A 668 2.43 18.68 31.71
N GLU A 669 1.22 19.11 32.03
CA GLU A 669 0.48 20.13 31.31
C GLU A 669 1.33 21.42 31.30
N VAL A 670 1.86 21.78 30.13
CA VAL A 670 2.74 22.94 29.96
C VAL A 670 1.86 24.17 29.73
N THR A 671 1.81 25.05 30.73
CA THR A 671 1.24 26.40 30.64
C THR A 671 2.37 27.39 30.35
N ALA A 672 2.68 27.64 29.08
CA ALA A 672 3.48 28.80 28.66
C ALA A 672 3.17 29.19 27.19
N SER A 673 2.69 30.42 27.00
CA SER A 673 2.52 31.17 25.73
C SER A 673 2.46 30.35 24.42
N LYS A 674 1.26 29.84 24.09
CA LYS A 674 0.93 29.11 22.83
C LYS A 674 1.53 29.76 21.57
N ARG A 675 1.70 31.09 21.56
CA ARG A 675 2.11 31.85 20.36
C ARG A 675 3.61 31.75 20.07
N SER A 676 4.46 31.76 21.11
CA SER A 676 5.92 31.65 20.96
C SER A 676 6.34 30.23 20.58
N GLU A 677 5.74 29.22 21.21
CA GLU A 677 6.05 27.81 20.91
C GLU A 677 5.55 27.40 19.53
N ALA A 678 4.37 27.87 19.12
CA ALA A 678 3.85 27.65 17.77
C ALA A 678 4.71 28.33 16.69
N ALA A 679 5.28 29.51 16.96
CA ALA A 679 6.17 30.19 16.01
C ALA A 679 7.49 29.43 15.81
N LYS A 680 8.10 28.91 16.90
CA LYS A 680 9.31 28.08 16.82
C LYS A 680 9.06 26.76 16.12
N PHE A 681 7.93 26.11 16.43
CA PHE A 681 7.48 24.92 15.70
C PHE A 681 7.27 25.24 14.22
N ALA A 682 6.59 26.34 13.89
CA ALA A 682 6.30 26.72 12.51
C ALA A 682 7.58 26.96 11.69
N GLN A 683 8.62 27.59 12.26
CA GLN A 683 9.90 27.77 11.56
C GLN A 683 10.53 26.42 11.18
N LEU A 684 10.65 25.50 12.14
CA LEU A 684 11.25 24.19 11.88
C LEU A 684 10.35 23.29 11.01
N TRP A 685 9.04 23.35 11.23
CA TRP A 685 8.05 22.62 10.46
C TRP A 685 7.99 23.12 9.01
N ASN A 686 8.14 24.43 8.78
CA ASN A 686 8.23 24.97 7.43
C ASN A 686 9.49 24.47 6.72
N GLU A 687 10.64 24.37 7.40
CA GLU A 687 11.85 23.76 6.84
C GLU A 687 11.67 22.26 6.54
N VAL A 688 11.01 21.52 7.45
CA VAL A 688 10.65 20.11 7.21
C VAL A 688 9.70 19.97 6.03
N ILE A 689 8.71 20.85 5.90
CA ILE A 689 7.78 20.87 4.76
C ILE A 689 8.49 21.31 3.49
N CYS A 690 9.45 22.24 3.53
CA CYS A 690 10.30 22.58 2.40
C CYS A 690 11.15 21.38 1.97
N SER A 691 11.75 20.67 2.93
CA SER A 691 12.48 19.42 2.67
C SER A 691 11.56 18.32 2.11
N PHE A 692 10.34 18.16 2.62
CA PHE A 692 9.37 17.22 2.06
C PHE A 692 8.88 17.65 0.69
N ARG A 693 8.71 18.95 0.42
CA ARG A 693 8.40 19.48 -0.91
C ARG A 693 9.55 19.32 -1.90
N GLU A 694 10.78 19.25 -1.39
CA GLU A 694 11.97 18.90 -2.18
C GLU A 694 12.07 17.39 -2.44
N GLU A 695 11.65 16.54 -1.48
CA GLU A 695 11.64 15.08 -1.59
C GLU A 695 10.41 14.47 -2.30
N ASP A 696 9.25 15.14 -2.27
CA ASP A 696 8.01 14.76 -3.00
C ASP A 696 8.21 14.83 -4.52
N LEU A 697 9.29 15.46 -4.97
CA LEU A 697 9.77 15.39 -6.33
C LEU A 697 10.44 14.03 -6.54
N ILE A 698 9.70 13.00 -6.98
CA ILE A 698 10.19 11.71 -7.56
C ILE A 698 11.65 11.42 -7.16
N SER A 699 11.87 10.95 -5.93
CA SER A 699 13.20 10.65 -5.41
C SER A 699 13.55 9.19 -5.68
N ASP A 700 14.73 8.94 -6.25
CA ASP A 700 15.26 7.60 -6.54
C ASP A 700 15.66 6.81 -5.26
N ARG A 701 15.47 7.36 -4.05
CA ARG A 701 15.93 6.75 -2.79
C ARG A 701 15.11 5.56 -2.28
N LYS A 702 14.08 5.10 -3.00
CA LYS A 702 13.42 3.81 -2.69
C LYS A 702 14.17 2.58 -3.22
N GLY A 703 15.28 2.76 -3.95
CA GLY A 703 16.15 1.66 -4.37
C GLY A 703 17.17 1.17 -3.32
N LEU A 704 17.07 1.59 -2.05
CA LEU A 704 18.03 1.23 -0.98
C LEU A 704 17.36 0.57 0.24
N ILE A 705 16.10 0.17 0.13
CA ILE A 705 15.43 -0.69 1.12
C ILE A 705 14.73 -1.84 0.37
N SER A 706 15.49 -2.51 -0.48
CA SER A 706 15.30 -3.89 -0.93
C SER A 706 16.50 -4.69 -0.45
#